data_AF-A0A0K1EKH9-F1
#
_entry.id   AF-A0A0K1EKH9-F1
#
_cell.length_a   1.000
_cell.length_b   1.000
_cell.length_c   1.000
_cell.angle_alpha   90.00
_cell.angle_beta   90.00
_cell.angle_gamma   90.00
#
_symmetry.space_group_name_H-M   'P 1'
#
loop_
_entity.id
_entity.type
_entity.pdbx_description
1 polymer ?
#
loop_
_entity_poly.entity_id
_entity_poly.type
_entity_poly.pdbx_seq_one_letter_code
_entity_poly.pdbx_strand_id
1 'polypeptide(L)'
;MSQRDARFRRRSRVSLAGLLAGAVGACVLGAPSDARAITAFASDCNFDFQDVYNPGDAVCVTGEMDIVPPGKICAEGYLHIVPAGSANPFADVTQGGANYILGCAGAGAFYDEYVWLPPLMPGQYEIVIDQYPFSGAFNPATDYRTGGVAFRVSDAPMVLSVDVGAIKLAAADGLAYAKAIKDLAEYLALVDYLSTIVDWTGSFGLGGGLAAIALDKFCTATKLDCPTSYNSAVITIGNKILEGISESLSLKYLAIIADPPDPNFGAVVGLNGADALALGAPWTPGANREIPRGQIAAAQHLATQVAAYDALVPSVEKLQGARIAGSNLGATLQAEKTKAYAELALSAGEGLLAELDTLASFLESKGTLNSGVDVADLQEKMAALATNGFSAEEVAILRSFGASEADIEQLRVELPQRAIPASVDWAALLGAMRGSFESVRPALVDLAAQAEAIRAENAPYAFRPGPQASINAPASGQVGTAMTLSAAVNHFDPSAALTYGWDTDLDGDFDDGAGSALSFTPVAPGRTVVSLRVRDASGHADIVHTTIEVAPSGSPPEFVEVTPGEMAPFADVDEVVNFSARAEDADGDAVTIRWAVDGVEQATGSTFAFTMPDEEPHRVEVVAADTDPYSPDARAVFVVRAARWQNGSNGSGAGGPGGPSSGSGAGAGAGEGDGSSSGCGCEVPSGAGSAGAPLAALALVTLLAARRRRLG
;
A
#
# COMPACT_ATOMS: atom_id res chain seq x y z
N MET A 1 -9.12 -33.41 26.61
CA MET A 1 -7.86 -33.90 27.24
C MET A 1 -6.72 -33.58 26.27
N SER A 2 -5.68 -32.80 26.53
CA SER A 2 -5.21 -32.06 27.70
C SER A 2 -4.15 -31.03 27.24
N GLN A 3 -4.24 -29.80 27.74
CA GLN A 3 -3.18 -28.82 28.05
C GLN A 3 -2.06 -28.50 27.04
N ARG A 4 -2.03 -27.24 26.57
CA ARG A 4 -0.79 -26.48 26.34
C ARG A 4 -0.97 -25.01 26.76
N ASP A 5 -0.70 -24.76 28.04
CA ASP A 5 -0.48 -23.44 28.62
C ASP A 5 1.00 -22.99 28.47
N ALA A 6 1.16 -21.69 28.25
CA ALA A 6 2.20 -20.79 28.75
C ALA A 6 3.69 -21.18 28.65
N ARG A 7 4.43 -20.55 27.72
CA ARG A 7 5.86 -20.17 27.90
C ARG A 7 6.25 -18.96 27.04
N PHE A 8 6.04 -17.73 27.53
CA PHE A 8 6.86 -16.58 27.14
C PHE A 8 8.16 -16.62 27.95
N ARG A 9 9.30 -16.83 27.29
CA ARG A 9 10.63 -16.86 27.93
C ARG A 9 11.30 -15.49 27.88
N ARG A 10 11.60 -15.02 29.08
CA ARG A 10 12.48 -13.91 29.49
C ARG A 10 13.96 -14.18 29.15
N ARG A 11 14.70 -13.06 29.03
CA ARG A 11 16.18 -12.82 29.09
C ARG A 11 16.91 -12.83 27.73
N SER A 12 17.84 -11.92 27.41
CA SER A 12 18.87 -11.32 28.28
C SER A 12 19.61 -10.11 27.66
N ARG A 13 20.00 -9.15 28.53
CA ARG A 13 21.31 -8.45 28.63
C ARG A 13 21.71 -7.43 27.55
N VAL A 14 21.55 -6.15 27.88
CA VAL A 14 22.51 -5.10 27.52
C VAL A 14 23.50 -4.93 28.68
N SER A 15 24.78 -4.89 28.33
CA SER A 15 25.94 -5.01 29.19
C SER A 15 26.23 -3.74 29.97
N LEU A 16 26.13 -3.83 31.30
CA LEU A 16 26.58 -2.83 32.27
C LEU A 16 28.12 -2.83 32.33
N ALA A 17 28.80 -2.18 31.37
CA ALA A 17 30.27 -2.09 31.34
C ALA A 17 30.85 -0.78 30.75
N GLY A 18 30.05 0.28 30.61
CA GLY A 18 30.47 1.51 29.90
C GLY A 18 30.74 2.76 30.74
N LEU A 19 30.48 2.80 32.05
CA LEU A 19 30.50 4.05 32.84
C LEU A 19 31.37 3.97 34.11
N LEU A 20 32.55 3.37 33.97
CA LEU A 20 33.62 3.38 34.97
C LEU A 20 34.86 4.05 34.38
N ALA A 21 34.82 5.38 34.23
CA ALA A 21 36.01 6.20 34.06
C ALA A 21 35.69 7.66 34.44
N GLY A 22 35.95 8.04 35.68
CA GLY A 22 35.80 9.41 36.13
C GLY A 22 35.70 9.60 37.64
N ALA A 23 36.41 8.81 38.45
CA ALA A 23 36.58 9.10 39.86
C ALA A 23 38.01 9.58 40.13
N VAL A 24 38.10 10.62 40.98
CA VAL A 24 39.14 10.94 41.96
C VAL A 24 39.73 12.35 41.78
N GLY A 25 39.34 13.24 42.72
CA GLY A 25 39.90 14.58 42.88
C GLY A 25 39.57 15.23 44.23
N ALA A 26 40.10 14.64 45.31
CA ALA A 26 40.44 15.25 46.61
C ALA A 26 39.35 15.86 47.53
N CYS A 27 39.66 15.77 48.83
CA CYS A 27 38.81 15.98 50.00
C CYS A 27 39.32 17.18 50.83
N VAL A 28 38.44 17.72 51.70
CA VAL A 28 38.69 18.43 52.99
C VAL A 28 38.48 19.97 53.05
N LEU A 29 37.40 20.31 53.78
CA LEU A 29 37.09 21.42 54.71
C LEU A 29 36.97 22.89 54.24
N GLY A 30 35.72 23.36 54.29
CA GLY A 30 35.33 24.74 54.56
C GLY A 30 33.81 24.84 54.53
N ALA A 31 33.13 24.77 55.69
CA ALA A 31 31.71 25.06 55.74
C ALA A 31 31.47 26.54 55.38
N PRO A 32 30.40 26.81 54.61
CA PRO A 32 29.35 27.62 55.18
C PRO A 32 27.98 26.93 55.08
N SER A 33 27.09 27.40 55.93
CA SER A 33 25.68 27.08 56.07
C SER A 33 24.85 27.10 54.78
N ASP A 34 23.83 26.23 54.77
CA ASP A 34 22.50 26.42 54.20
C ASP A 34 22.37 26.64 52.68
N ALA A 35 22.32 25.54 51.93
CA ALA A 35 21.43 25.38 50.77
C ALA A 35 21.29 23.89 50.44
N ARG A 36 20.34 23.21 51.07
CA ARG A 36 19.76 21.96 50.53
C ARG A 36 18.72 22.38 49.50
N ALA A 37 19.03 22.23 48.22
CA ALA A 37 18.12 22.65 47.15
C ALA A 37 17.17 21.49 46.83
N ILE A 38 16.27 21.15 47.74
CA ILE A 38 15.16 20.25 47.39
C ILE A 38 14.27 21.01 46.39
N THR A 39 13.99 20.43 45.23
CA THR A 39 13.15 21.05 44.19
C THR A 39 12.23 20.02 43.55
N ALA A 40 11.08 20.49 43.05
CA ALA A 40 10.14 19.67 42.30
C ALA A 40 9.31 20.53 41.34
N PHE A 41 9.05 19.99 40.16
CA PHE A 41 8.35 20.65 39.06
C PHE A 41 7.31 19.71 38.46
N ALA A 42 6.14 20.26 38.11
CA ALA A 42 5.11 19.53 37.41
C ALA A 42 5.52 19.32 35.93
N SER A 43 5.19 18.15 35.40
CA SER A 43 5.54 17.66 34.07
C SER A 43 4.37 16.92 33.40
N ASP A 44 4.44 16.76 32.10
CA ASP A 44 3.39 16.15 31.26
C ASP A 44 3.44 14.61 31.18
N CYS A 45 4.28 13.98 32.01
CA CYS A 45 4.58 12.55 31.98
C CYS A 45 5.38 12.08 30.75
N ASN A 46 6.04 13.00 30.05
CA ASN A 46 6.99 12.74 28.97
C ASN A 46 8.26 13.62 29.04
N PHE A 47 8.64 14.02 30.25
CA PHE A 47 9.80 14.82 30.65
C PHE A 47 9.76 16.31 30.32
N ASP A 48 8.61 16.82 29.85
CA ASP A 48 8.43 18.25 29.63
C ASP A 48 7.73 18.93 30.81
N PHE A 49 8.24 20.10 31.20
CA PHE A 49 7.64 20.89 32.28
C PHE A 49 6.31 21.50 31.85
N GLN A 50 5.30 21.38 32.70
CA GLN A 50 3.95 21.86 32.43
C GLN A 50 3.38 22.57 33.67
N ASP A 51 2.86 23.77 33.46
CA ASP A 51 2.32 24.62 34.52
C ASP A 51 0.79 24.85 34.39
N VAL A 52 0.18 24.37 33.32
CA VAL A 52 -1.28 24.39 33.08
C VAL A 52 -1.75 23.05 32.54
N TYR A 53 -2.67 22.42 33.26
CA TYR A 53 -3.30 21.14 32.97
C TYR A 53 -4.81 21.35 32.74
N ASN A 54 -5.43 20.47 31.97
CA ASN A 54 -6.88 20.37 31.87
C ASN A 54 -7.41 19.28 32.81
N PRO A 55 -8.71 19.26 33.14
CA PRO A 55 -9.30 18.25 34.02
C PRO A 55 -9.07 16.78 33.62
N GLY A 56 -8.67 16.51 32.38
CA GLY A 56 -8.34 15.17 31.91
C GLY A 56 -6.86 14.90 31.59
N ASP A 57 -5.96 15.82 31.93
CA ASP A 57 -4.53 15.53 31.83
C ASP A 57 -4.08 14.71 33.05
N ALA A 58 -2.95 14.00 32.94
CA ALA A 58 -2.27 13.41 34.09
C ALA A 58 -1.18 14.37 34.57
N VAL A 59 -0.97 14.46 35.88
CA VAL A 59 0.12 15.25 36.45
C VAL A 59 1.25 14.29 36.83
N CYS A 60 2.42 14.50 36.24
CA CYS A 60 3.66 13.91 36.70
C CYS A 60 4.54 14.94 37.39
N VAL A 61 5.43 14.49 38.28
CA VAL A 61 6.40 15.37 38.93
C VAL A 61 7.81 14.82 38.78
N THR A 62 8.72 15.71 38.46
CA THR A 62 10.16 15.49 38.45
C THR A 62 10.83 16.37 39.51
N GLY A 63 11.84 15.84 40.20
CA GLY A 63 12.50 16.58 41.27
C GLY A 63 13.67 15.84 41.91
N GLU A 64 14.15 16.37 43.03
CA GLU A 64 15.27 15.80 43.80
C GLU A 64 14.99 15.77 45.31
N MET A 65 15.67 14.86 46.00
CA MET A 65 15.46 14.56 47.42
C MET A 65 16.79 14.23 48.12
N ASP A 66 17.08 14.87 49.26
CA ASP A 66 18.42 14.83 49.85
C ASP A 66 18.63 13.80 50.99
N ILE A 67 17.56 13.28 51.59
CA ILE A 67 17.66 12.45 52.81
C ILE A 67 17.44 10.97 52.50
N VAL A 68 18.52 10.19 52.62
CA VAL A 68 18.50 8.72 52.57
C VAL A 68 18.28 8.17 53.98
N PRO A 69 17.23 7.37 54.23
CA PRO A 69 17.00 6.75 55.54
C PRO A 69 18.12 5.78 55.94
N PRO A 70 18.35 5.56 57.25
CA PRO A 70 19.34 4.58 57.72
C PRO A 70 19.12 3.19 57.11
N GLY A 71 20.15 2.63 56.46
CA GLY A 71 20.09 1.30 55.84
C GLY A 71 19.42 1.24 54.46
N LYS A 72 19.06 2.39 53.88
CA LYS A 72 18.55 2.51 52.50
C LYS A 72 19.63 3.08 51.57
N ILE A 73 19.40 2.94 50.26
CA ILE A 73 20.31 3.45 49.21
C ILE A 73 19.70 4.60 48.39
N CYS A 74 18.41 4.88 48.57
CA CYS A 74 17.70 5.96 47.88
C CYS A 74 17.07 6.90 48.91
N ALA A 75 16.88 8.16 48.51
CA ALA A 75 16.07 9.07 49.28
C ALA A 75 14.59 8.65 49.21
N GLU A 76 13.84 8.89 50.28
CA GLU A 76 12.43 8.49 50.37
C GLU A 76 11.57 9.69 50.76
N GLY A 77 10.45 9.87 50.06
CA GLY A 77 9.53 10.99 50.25
C GLY A 77 8.08 10.61 49.97
N TYR A 78 7.14 11.29 50.62
CA TYR A 78 5.74 11.35 50.20
C TYR A 78 5.48 12.65 49.49
N LEU A 79 5.00 12.57 48.26
CA LEU A 79 4.62 13.71 47.45
C LEU A 79 3.12 13.97 47.56
N HIS A 80 2.79 15.19 47.94
CA HIS A 80 1.44 15.69 48.05
C HIS A 80 1.16 16.76 47.01
N ILE A 81 -0.04 16.72 46.42
CA ILE A 81 -0.59 17.83 45.64
C ILE A 81 -1.59 18.57 46.50
N VAL A 82 -1.35 19.86 46.71
CA VAL A 82 -2.09 20.65 47.69
C VAL A 82 -2.66 21.90 47.03
N PRO A 83 -3.89 22.36 47.36
CA PRO A 83 -4.40 23.62 46.84
C PRO A 83 -3.46 24.78 47.18
N ALA A 84 -3.22 25.66 46.21
CA ALA A 84 -2.39 26.84 46.38
C ALA A 84 -2.86 27.68 47.57
N GLY A 85 -1.92 28.05 48.44
CA GLY A 85 -2.22 28.79 49.67
C GLY A 85 -2.92 28.00 50.78
N SER A 86 -3.06 26.67 50.69
CA SER A 86 -3.61 25.85 51.78
C SER A 86 -2.81 26.03 53.07
N ALA A 87 -3.51 26.28 54.19
CA ALA A 87 -2.90 26.36 55.51
C ALA A 87 -2.37 25.00 56.00
N ASN A 88 -2.96 23.89 55.53
CA ASN A 88 -2.46 22.54 55.78
C ASN A 88 -1.55 22.11 54.61
N PRO A 89 -0.22 21.97 54.83
CA PRO A 89 0.74 21.59 53.80
C PRO A 89 0.61 20.13 53.34
N PHE A 90 -0.23 19.32 54.00
CA PHE A 90 -0.48 17.93 53.61
C PHE A 90 -1.95 17.68 53.26
N ALA A 91 -2.71 18.74 52.92
CA ALA A 91 -4.08 18.64 52.42
C ALA A 91 -4.08 18.14 50.97
N ASP A 92 -3.72 16.87 50.81
CA ASP A 92 -3.60 16.23 49.51
C ASP A 92 -4.96 16.09 48.81
N VAL A 93 -5.00 16.43 47.52
CA VAL A 93 -6.22 16.38 46.70
C VAL A 93 -6.27 15.20 45.74
N THR A 94 -5.21 14.40 45.68
CA THR A 94 -5.10 13.27 44.76
C THR A 94 -5.94 12.09 45.24
N GLN A 95 -6.48 11.33 44.29
CA GLN A 95 -7.28 10.15 44.59
C GLN A 95 -6.38 9.02 45.08
N GLY A 96 -6.33 8.78 46.40
CA GLY A 96 -5.46 7.78 47.02
C GLY A 96 -4.52 8.34 48.09
N GLY A 97 -4.42 9.68 48.17
CA GLY A 97 -3.52 10.38 49.08
C GLY A 97 -2.08 10.43 48.57
N ALA A 98 -1.16 10.83 49.43
CA ALA A 98 0.22 11.12 49.07
C ALA A 98 0.94 9.94 48.38
N ASN A 99 1.67 10.24 47.32
CA ASN A 99 2.41 9.26 46.53
C ASN A 99 3.78 9.00 47.16
N TYR A 100 4.14 7.75 47.39
CA TYR A 100 5.46 7.39 47.90
C TYR A 100 6.47 7.30 46.76
N ILE A 101 7.54 8.09 46.84
CA ILE A 101 8.54 8.24 45.78
C ILE A 101 9.94 7.86 46.28
N LEU A 102 10.72 7.26 45.40
CA LEU A 102 12.12 6.90 45.64
C LEU A 102 13.06 7.74 44.75
N GLY A 103 13.88 8.57 45.39
CA GLY A 103 14.94 9.34 44.74
C GLY A 103 16.20 8.50 44.59
N CYS A 104 16.21 7.57 43.63
CA CYS A 104 17.32 6.63 43.42
C CYS A 104 18.33 7.09 42.37
N ALA A 105 18.04 8.13 41.59
CA ALA A 105 18.96 8.66 40.60
C ALA A 105 20.06 9.53 41.27
N GLY A 106 21.05 9.97 40.49
CA GLY A 106 22.18 10.76 41.02
C GLY A 106 21.69 11.97 41.82
N ALA A 107 22.33 12.23 42.96
CA ALA A 107 21.92 13.27 43.92
C ALA A 107 20.49 13.14 44.48
N GLY A 108 19.86 11.96 44.38
CA GLY A 108 18.53 11.73 44.94
C GLY A 108 17.38 12.15 44.03
N ALA A 109 17.64 12.31 42.73
CA ALA A 109 16.62 12.65 41.73
C ALA A 109 15.59 11.52 41.50
N PHE A 110 14.37 11.94 41.12
CA PHE A 110 13.29 11.11 40.60
C PHE A 110 12.67 11.80 39.37
N TYR A 111 12.07 11.03 38.48
CA TYR A 111 11.64 11.52 37.17
C TYR A 111 10.24 11.04 36.84
N ASP A 112 9.40 11.99 36.42
CA ASP A 112 8.08 11.76 35.83
C ASP A 112 7.22 10.76 36.59
N GLU A 113 7.19 10.93 37.90
CA GLU A 113 6.37 10.10 38.76
C GLU A 113 4.91 10.55 38.61
N TYR A 114 4.02 9.64 38.26
CA TYR A 114 2.59 9.92 38.22
C TYR A 114 2.10 10.23 39.62
N VAL A 115 1.59 11.46 39.81
CA VAL A 115 1.14 11.91 41.14
C VAL A 115 -0.33 12.25 41.19
N TRP A 116 -0.96 12.59 40.06
CA TRP A 116 -2.40 12.80 40.01
C TRP A 116 -2.96 12.36 38.67
N LEU A 117 -3.69 11.24 38.69
CA LEU A 117 -4.42 10.75 37.51
C LEU A 117 -5.76 11.48 37.37
N PRO A 118 -6.26 11.66 36.15
CA PRO A 118 -7.56 12.28 35.93
C PRO A 118 -8.71 11.49 36.59
N PRO A 119 -9.82 12.14 36.94
CA PRO A 119 -10.11 13.56 36.67
C PRO A 119 -9.40 14.50 37.66
N LEU A 120 -8.71 15.51 37.14
CA LEU A 120 -8.14 16.60 37.92
C LEU A 120 -9.25 17.61 38.28
N MET A 121 -9.15 18.19 39.47
CA MET A 121 -10.08 19.24 39.89
C MET A 121 -9.56 20.60 39.40
N PRO A 122 -10.41 21.47 38.80
CA PRO A 122 -10.00 22.83 38.46
C PRO A 122 -9.50 23.59 39.68
N GLY A 123 -8.38 24.29 39.54
CA GLY A 123 -7.76 24.98 40.66
C GLY A 123 -6.31 25.36 40.43
N GLN A 124 -5.67 25.88 41.47
CA GLN A 124 -4.24 26.16 41.50
C GLN A 124 -3.64 25.27 42.57
N TYR A 125 -2.50 24.65 42.29
CA TYR A 125 -1.90 23.63 43.15
C TYR A 125 -0.43 23.90 43.39
N GLU A 126 0.06 23.46 44.54
CA GLU A 126 1.47 23.43 44.92
C GLU A 126 1.90 21.98 45.12
N ILE A 127 3.19 21.73 44.97
CA ILE A 127 3.81 20.44 45.27
C ILE A 127 4.42 20.52 46.67
N VAL A 128 4.15 19.51 47.49
CA VAL A 128 4.76 19.35 48.81
C VAL A 128 5.42 17.98 48.89
N ILE A 129 6.63 17.90 49.40
CA ILE A 129 7.34 16.64 49.66
C ILE A 129 7.59 16.53 51.16
N ASP A 130 6.96 15.55 51.83
CA ASP A 130 7.30 15.11 53.19
C ASP A 130 8.42 14.08 53.09
N GLN A 131 9.63 14.46 53.49
CA GLN A 131 10.80 13.59 53.38
C GLN A 131 11.02 12.82 54.68
N TYR A 132 11.75 11.70 54.60
CA TYR A 132 12.18 10.99 55.81
C TYR A 132 12.82 11.98 56.83
N PRO A 133 12.43 11.97 58.11
CA PRO A 133 11.80 10.87 58.85
C PRO A 133 10.27 10.82 58.91
N PHE A 134 9.53 11.55 58.06
CA PHE A 134 8.05 11.56 58.02
C PHE A 134 7.43 11.92 59.37
N SER A 135 7.70 13.14 59.84
CA SER A 135 7.35 13.54 61.20
C SER A 135 5.84 13.77 61.43
N GLY A 136 5.02 13.66 60.36
CA GLY A 136 3.59 13.95 60.38
C GLY A 136 3.25 15.44 60.54
N ALA A 137 4.27 16.29 60.62
CA ALA A 137 4.19 17.75 60.66
C ALA A 137 5.23 18.33 59.68
N PHE A 138 4.87 19.43 59.00
CA PHE A 138 5.75 20.03 58.01
C PHE A 138 6.97 20.66 58.69
N ASN A 139 8.15 20.20 58.29
CA ASN A 139 9.43 20.65 58.78
C ASN A 139 10.24 21.28 57.63
N PRO A 140 10.39 22.61 57.58
CA PRO A 140 11.09 23.29 56.48
C PRO A 140 12.59 22.96 56.38
N ALA A 141 13.16 22.25 57.38
CA ALA A 141 14.55 21.77 57.32
C ALA A 141 14.71 20.44 56.56
N THR A 142 13.62 19.70 56.34
CA THR A 142 13.63 18.38 55.68
C THR A 142 12.63 18.27 54.54
N ASP A 143 11.57 19.07 54.57
CA ASP A 143 10.43 18.97 53.66
C ASP A 143 10.48 20.11 52.64
N TYR A 144 9.90 19.87 51.47
CA TYR A 144 9.81 20.86 50.41
C TYR A 144 8.38 21.29 50.18
N ARG A 145 8.20 22.57 49.88
CA ARG A 145 6.95 23.15 49.44
C ARG A 145 7.26 24.26 48.43
N THR A 146 6.63 24.22 47.25
CA THR A 146 6.87 25.21 46.19
C THR A 146 6.64 26.66 46.66
N GLY A 147 5.79 26.88 47.66
CA GLY A 147 5.57 28.21 48.26
C GLY A 147 4.76 29.17 47.38
N GLY A 148 4.06 28.62 46.39
CA GLY A 148 3.22 29.30 45.42
C GLY A 148 2.64 28.30 44.42
N VAL A 149 2.00 28.80 43.37
CA VAL A 149 1.37 27.96 42.33
C VAL A 149 2.45 27.21 41.55
N ALA A 150 2.51 25.89 41.73
CA ALA A 150 3.35 24.99 40.95
C ALA A 150 2.73 24.71 39.58
N PHE A 151 1.42 24.48 39.54
CA PHE A 151 0.64 24.34 38.31
C PHE A 151 -0.83 24.70 38.53
N ARG A 152 -1.55 24.87 37.43
CA ARG A 152 -2.99 25.16 37.40
C ARG A 152 -3.73 24.04 36.69
N VAL A 153 -4.91 23.70 37.16
CA VAL A 153 -5.87 22.89 36.41
C VAL A 153 -6.97 23.84 35.93
N SER A 154 -7.17 23.91 34.62
CA SER A 154 -8.19 24.77 34.00
C SER A 154 -9.61 24.31 34.38
N ASP A 155 -10.58 25.22 34.30
CA ASP A 155 -12.01 24.92 34.41
C ASP A 155 -12.63 24.55 33.06
N ALA A 156 -11.81 24.15 32.09
CA ALA A 156 -12.26 23.77 30.76
C ALA A 156 -13.18 22.53 30.85
N PRO A 157 -14.38 22.58 30.26
CA PRO A 157 -15.27 21.42 30.24
C PRO A 157 -14.63 20.27 29.44
N MET A 158 -14.68 19.05 29.98
CA MET A 158 -14.31 17.84 29.24
C MET A 158 -15.44 17.52 28.27
N VAL A 159 -15.34 17.96 27.01
CA VAL A 159 -16.48 17.86 26.09
C VAL A 159 -16.52 16.52 25.36
N LEU A 160 -17.56 15.74 25.68
CA LEU A 160 -17.82 14.39 25.17
C LEU A 160 -18.95 14.40 24.14
N SER A 161 -18.59 14.36 22.86
CA SER A 161 -19.53 14.21 21.74
C SER A 161 -19.18 13.10 20.73
N VAL A 162 -18.44 12.04 21.12
CA VAL A 162 -18.23 10.89 20.22
C VAL A 162 -19.22 9.77 20.49
N ASP A 163 -19.99 9.45 19.45
CA ASP A 163 -20.65 8.17 19.33
C ASP A 163 -19.62 7.12 18.89
N VAL A 164 -19.01 6.44 19.87
CA VAL A 164 -18.08 5.33 19.65
C VAL A 164 -18.74 4.20 18.84
N GLY A 165 -20.07 4.08 18.93
CA GLY A 165 -20.86 3.13 18.15
C GLY A 165 -20.88 3.49 16.66
N ALA A 166 -21.09 4.76 16.31
CA ALA A 166 -21.07 5.24 14.93
C ALA A 166 -19.70 5.06 14.26
N ILE A 167 -18.61 5.30 14.99
CA ILE A 167 -17.23 5.09 14.49
C ILE A 167 -16.93 3.59 14.27
N LYS A 168 -17.40 2.72 15.18
CA LYS A 168 -17.25 1.26 15.03
C LYS A 168 -18.18 0.68 13.95
N LEU A 169 -19.35 1.27 13.74
CA LEU A 169 -20.25 0.96 12.62
C LEU A 169 -19.61 1.36 11.28
N ALA A 170 -19.03 2.55 11.18
CA ALA A 170 -18.26 2.99 10.02
C ALA A 170 -17.08 2.06 9.69
N ALA A 171 -16.36 1.57 10.71
CA ALA A 171 -15.30 0.57 10.55
C ALA A 171 -15.82 -0.83 10.14
N ALA A 172 -17.00 -1.22 10.62
CA ALA A 172 -17.66 -2.46 10.23
C ALA A 172 -18.17 -2.43 8.77
N ASP A 173 -18.58 -1.26 8.27
CA ASP A 173 -18.92 -1.07 6.86
C ASP A 173 -17.66 -1.05 5.97
N GLY A 174 -16.53 -0.54 6.47
CA GLY A 174 -15.20 -0.67 5.83
C GLY A 174 -14.71 -2.12 5.67
N LEU A 175 -15.15 -3.04 6.53
CA LEU A 175 -14.88 -4.49 6.37
C LEU A 175 -15.65 -5.10 5.18
N ALA A 176 -16.81 -4.54 4.80
CA ALA A 176 -17.53 -4.94 3.60
C ALA A 176 -16.84 -4.44 2.32
N TYR A 177 -16.21 -3.27 2.38
CA TYR A 177 -15.40 -2.69 1.30
C TYR A 177 -14.18 -3.55 0.93
N ALA A 178 -13.44 -4.03 1.93
CA ALA A 178 -12.25 -4.84 1.68
C ALA A 178 -12.56 -6.22 1.08
N LYS A 179 -13.72 -6.80 1.44
CA LYS A 179 -14.26 -8.00 0.77
C LYS A 179 -14.58 -7.72 -0.70
N ALA A 180 -15.18 -6.58 -1.03
CA ALA A 180 -15.50 -6.23 -2.41
C ALA A 180 -14.24 -5.97 -3.27
N ILE A 181 -13.18 -5.38 -2.72
CA ILE A 181 -11.90 -5.20 -3.45
C ILE A 181 -11.19 -6.55 -3.60
N LYS A 182 -11.25 -7.43 -2.59
CA LYS A 182 -10.75 -8.80 -2.71
C LYS A 182 -11.51 -9.58 -3.79
N ASP A 183 -12.83 -9.54 -3.79
CA ASP A 183 -13.68 -10.19 -4.81
C ASP A 183 -13.36 -9.65 -6.22
N LEU A 184 -13.06 -8.35 -6.32
CA LEU A 184 -12.63 -7.68 -7.54
C LEU A 184 -11.21 -8.08 -7.99
N ALA A 185 -10.25 -8.17 -7.07
CA ALA A 185 -8.89 -8.62 -7.36
C ALA A 185 -8.87 -10.08 -7.82
N GLU A 186 -9.65 -10.95 -7.17
CA GLU A 186 -9.87 -12.33 -7.60
C GLU A 186 -10.46 -12.39 -9.03
N TYR A 187 -11.35 -11.46 -9.37
CA TYR A 187 -11.90 -11.34 -10.71
C TYR A 187 -10.87 -10.83 -11.74
N LEU A 188 -10.14 -9.77 -11.43
CA LEU A 188 -9.11 -9.20 -12.30
C LEU A 188 -7.96 -10.18 -12.56
N ALA A 189 -7.54 -10.93 -11.55
CA ALA A 189 -6.55 -12.01 -11.68
C ALA A 189 -7.05 -13.14 -12.59
N LEU A 190 -8.36 -13.43 -12.62
CA LEU A 190 -8.93 -14.37 -13.58
C LEU A 190 -8.96 -13.78 -14.99
N VAL A 191 -9.32 -12.50 -15.16
CA VAL A 191 -9.32 -11.84 -16.48
C VAL A 191 -7.91 -11.81 -17.07
N ASP A 192 -6.90 -11.51 -16.25
CA ASP A 192 -5.48 -11.59 -16.62
C ASP A 192 -5.14 -12.97 -17.16
N TYR A 193 -5.45 -13.97 -16.36
CA TYR A 193 -5.22 -15.38 -16.66
C TYR A 193 -5.91 -15.80 -17.96
N LEU A 194 -7.14 -15.33 -18.21
CA LEU A 194 -7.86 -15.53 -19.46
C LEU A 194 -7.27 -14.78 -20.65
N SER A 195 -6.76 -13.57 -20.44
CA SER A 195 -6.12 -12.78 -21.48
C SER A 195 -4.80 -13.41 -21.95
N THR A 196 -4.02 -13.94 -21.01
CA THR A 196 -2.84 -14.76 -21.29
C THR A 196 -3.27 -15.95 -22.14
N ILE A 197 -4.24 -16.75 -21.70
CA ILE A 197 -4.73 -17.92 -22.45
C ILE A 197 -5.11 -17.57 -23.89
N VAL A 198 -5.75 -16.44 -24.12
CA VAL A 198 -6.15 -15.98 -25.45
C VAL A 198 -4.94 -15.65 -26.33
N ASP A 199 -3.93 -14.97 -25.80
CA ASP A 199 -2.66 -14.69 -26.51
C ASP A 199 -1.95 -15.99 -26.89
N TRP A 200 -2.00 -16.98 -25.99
CA TRP A 200 -1.53 -18.33 -26.26
C TRP A 200 -2.39 -18.99 -27.36
N THR A 201 -3.72 -18.98 -27.24
CA THR A 201 -4.63 -19.63 -28.20
C THR A 201 -4.52 -19.02 -29.60
N GLY A 202 -4.27 -17.71 -29.72
CA GLY A 202 -3.96 -17.05 -30.98
C GLY A 202 -2.63 -17.49 -31.59
N SER A 203 -1.66 -17.87 -30.75
CA SER A 203 -0.33 -18.36 -31.15
C SER A 203 -0.28 -19.86 -31.45
N PHE A 204 -1.15 -20.70 -30.86
CA PHE A 204 -1.18 -22.16 -31.07
C PHE A 204 -2.41 -22.67 -31.84
N GLY A 205 -3.37 -21.81 -32.18
CA GLY A 205 -4.66 -22.21 -32.78
C GLY A 205 -5.67 -22.76 -31.77
N LEU A 206 -6.78 -23.34 -32.26
CA LEU A 206 -7.91 -23.84 -31.45
C LEU A 206 -7.52 -24.94 -30.43
N GLY A 207 -6.32 -25.53 -30.52
CA GLY A 207 -5.79 -26.53 -29.58
C GLY A 207 -5.15 -25.96 -28.30
N GLY A 208 -5.06 -24.64 -28.14
CA GLY A 208 -4.37 -23.99 -27.02
C GLY A 208 -5.02 -24.11 -25.62
N GLY A 209 -6.26 -24.60 -25.52
CA GLY A 209 -7.13 -24.65 -24.33
C GLY A 209 -6.46 -24.74 -22.93
N LEU A 210 -6.43 -25.93 -22.31
CA LEU A 210 -5.86 -26.09 -20.95
C LEU A 210 -4.33 -26.02 -20.96
N ALA A 211 -3.69 -26.26 -22.11
CA ALA A 211 -2.24 -26.15 -22.25
C ALA A 211 -1.74 -24.72 -22.00
N ALA A 212 -2.42 -23.71 -22.54
CA ALA A 212 -2.06 -22.30 -22.31
C ALA A 212 -2.09 -21.95 -20.81
N ILE A 213 -3.08 -22.48 -20.11
CA ILE A 213 -3.26 -22.31 -18.68
C ILE A 213 -2.14 -22.96 -17.87
N ALA A 214 -1.89 -24.23 -18.18
CA ALA A 214 -0.85 -24.99 -17.55
C ALA A 214 0.53 -24.37 -17.80
N LEU A 215 0.69 -23.75 -18.97
CA LEU A 215 1.93 -23.12 -19.38
C LEU A 215 2.20 -21.80 -18.66
N ASP A 216 1.19 -20.95 -18.46
CA ASP A 216 1.32 -19.75 -17.59
C ASP A 216 1.81 -20.12 -16.17
N LYS A 217 1.19 -21.16 -15.57
CA LYS A 217 1.60 -21.70 -14.27
C LYS A 217 3.01 -22.26 -14.29
N PHE A 218 3.35 -23.05 -15.32
CA PHE A 218 4.66 -23.66 -15.49
C PHE A 218 5.76 -22.61 -15.65
N CYS A 219 5.57 -21.65 -16.55
CA CYS A 219 6.44 -20.49 -16.76
C CYS A 219 6.73 -19.76 -15.46
N THR A 220 5.67 -19.43 -14.70
CA THR A 220 5.80 -18.73 -13.42
C THR A 220 6.62 -19.53 -12.41
N ALA A 221 6.37 -20.84 -12.29
CA ALA A 221 7.08 -21.70 -11.35
C ALA A 221 8.57 -21.89 -11.72
N THR A 222 8.88 -21.91 -13.01
CA THR A 222 10.22 -22.12 -13.54
C THR A 222 11.00 -20.83 -13.80
N LYS A 223 10.35 -19.66 -13.62
CA LYS A 223 10.87 -18.34 -14.01
C LYS A 223 11.18 -18.23 -15.50
N LEU A 224 10.55 -19.07 -16.33
CA LEU A 224 10.51 -18.88 -17.77
C LEU A 224 9.48 -17.77 -18.04
N ASP A 225 9.92 -16.62 -18.55
CA ASP A 225 9.00 -15.57 -18.97
C ASP A 225 8.16 -16.08 -20.14
N CYS A 226 6.87 -16.28 -19.90
CA CYS A 226 5.92 -16.72 -20.90
C CYS A 226 5.80 -15.66 -22.02
N PRO A 227 5.79 -16.05 -23.31
CA PRO A 227 5.56 -15.12 -24.42
C PRO A 227 4.20 -14.46 -24.21
N THR A 228 4.27 -13.20 -23.82
CA THR A 228 3.14 -12.32 -23.61
C THR A 228 3.31 -11.19 -24.60
N SER A 229 2.22 -10.82 -25.27
CA SER A 229 2.24 -9.54 -25.97
C SER A 229 2.51 -8.43 -24.94
N TYR A 230 3.05 -7.29 -25.38
CA TYR A 230 3.25 -6.12 -24.52
C TYR A 230 1.98 -5.76 -23.71
N ASN A 231 0.78 -5.99 -24.28
CA ASN A 231 -0.50 -5.78 -23.60
C ASN A 231 -0.66 -6.68 -22.37
N SER A 232 -0.36 -7.97 -22.51
CA SER A 232 -0.60 -8.96 -21.46
C SER A 232 0.37 -8.77 -20.30
N ALA A 233 1.64 -8.45 -20.57
CA ALA A 233 2.61 -8.14 -19.51
C ALA A 233 2.17 -6.97 -18.62
N VAL A 234 1.64 -5.89 -19.22
CA VAL A 234 1.21 -4.70 -18.47
C VAL A 234 -0.10 -4.95 -17.70
N ILE A 235 -1.03 -5.71 -18.27
CA ILE A 235 -2.28 -6.11 -17.59
C ILE A 235 -1.97 -7.01 -16.39
N THR A 236 -1.04 -7.97 -16.53
CA THR A 236 -0.60 -8.86 -15.45
C THR A 236 0.03 -8.11 -14.30
N ILE A 237 0.91 -7.14 -14.60
CA ILE A 237 1.53 -6.30 -13.56
C ILE A 237 0.46 -5.47 -12.83
N GLY A 238 -0.45 -4.82 -13.57
CA GLY A 238 -1.54 -4.04 -12.99
C GLY A 238 -2.44 -4.86 -12.05
N ASN A 239 -2.77 -6.10 -12.43
CA ASN A 239 -3.64 -6.96 -11.62
C ASN A 239 -2.97 -7.47 -10.34
N LYS A 240 -1.67 -7.82 -10.38
CA LYS A 240 -0.90 -8.20 -9.18
C LYS A 240 -0.81 -7.07 -8.17
N ILE A 241 -0.65 -5.83 -8.65
CA ILE A 241 -0.62 -4.63 -7.81
C ILE A 241 -1.98 -4.45 -7.12
N LEU A 242 -3.08 -4.54 -7.88
CA LEU A 242 -4.44 -4.41 -7.34
C LEU A 242 -4.76 -5.51 -6.31
N GLU A 243 -4.31 -6.75 -6.54
CA GLU A 243 -4.48 -7.88 -5.62
C GLU A 243 -3.75 -7.67 -4.29
N GLY A 244 -2.46 -7.35 -4.32
CA GLY A 244 -1.68 -7.14 -3.10
C GLY A 244 -2.19 -5.97 -2.24
N ILE A 245 -2.61 -4.89 -2.88
CA ILE A 245 -3.20 -3.72 -2.21
C ILE A 245 -4.55 -4.10 -1.56
N SER A 246 -5.37 -4.92 -2.22
CA SER A 246 -6.68 -5.36 -1.70
C SER A 246 -6.60 -6.27 -0.47
N GLU A 247 -5.58 -7.14 -0.42
CA GLU A 247 -5.37 -8.07 0.68
C GLU A 247 -4.91 -7.34 1.94
N SER A 248 -4.01 -6.36 1.79
CA SER A 248 -3.54 -5.52 2.88
C SER A 248 -4.70 -4.74 3.53
N LEU A 249 -5.56 -4.10 2.73
CA LEU A 249 -6.76 -3.41 3.23
C LEU A 249 -7.64 -4.31 4.09
N SER A 250 -7.89 -5.54 3.65
CA SER A 250 -8.75 -6.52 4.33
C SER A 250 -8.26 -6.91 5.72
N LEU A 251 -6.96 -7.12 5.90
CA LEU A 251 -6.36 -7.48 7.17
C LEU A 251 -6.36 -6.31 8.16
N LYS A 252 -6.24 -5.08 7.64
CA LYS A 252 -6.16 -3.85 8.44
C LYS A 252 -7.51 -3.46 9.03
N TYR A 253 -8.61 -3.55 8.28
CA TYR A 253 -9.96 -3.30 8.85
C TYR A 253 -10.35 -4.29 9.96
N LEU A 254 -9.87 -5.53 9.92
CA LEU A 254 -10.07 -6.52 10.99
C LEU A 254 -9.33 -6.14 12.28
N ALA A 255 -8.19 -5.46 12.20
CA ALA A 255 -7.44 -4.97 13.35
C ALA A 255 -8.18 -3.85 14.09
N ILE A 256 -8.77 -2.88 13.35
CA ILE A 256 -9.58 -1.76 13.90
C ILE A 256 -10.72 -2.25 14.80
N ILE A 257 -11.36 -3.34 14.38
CA ILE A 257 -12.54 -3.89 15.07
C ILE A 257 -12.13 -4.56 16.39
N ALA A 258 -10.88 -5.03 16.48
CA ALA A 258 -10.40 -5.91 17.55
C ALA A 258 -9.57 -5.20 18.63
N ASP A 259 -8.97 -4.04 18.36
CA ASP A 259 -7.97 -3.42 19.25
C ASP A 259 -8.57 -2.38 20.24
N PRO A 260 -8.03 -2.25 21.47
CA PRO A 260 -8.52 -1.33 22.49
C PRO A 260 -7.96 0.10 22.30
N PRO A 261 -8.59 1.12 22.93
CA PRO A 261 -8.11 2.51 22.86
C PRO A 261 -6.63 2.68 23.26
N ASP A 262 -5.88 3.51 22.52
CA ASP A 262 -4.44 3.75 22.73
C ASP A 262 -4.20 4.91 23.74
N PRO A 263 -3.55 4.66 24.89
CA PRO A 263 -3.23 5.70 25.87
C PRO A 263 -2.13 6.68 25.43
N ASN A 264 -1.35 6.39 24.39
CA ASN A 264 -0.29 7.27 23.89
C ASN A 264 -0.80 8.24 22.80
N PHE A 265 -1.73 9.12 23.18
CA PHE A 265 -2.41 10.02 22.25
C PHE A 265 -1.66 11.33 21.93
N GLY A 266 -0.51 11.58 22.57
CA GLY A 266 0.37 12.72 22.23
C GLY A 266 1.19 12.49 20.96
N ALA A 267 1.45 11.23 20.60
CA ALA A 267 2.18 10.88 19.39
C ALA A 267 1.28 10.97 18.14
N VAL A 268 1.75 11.69 17.11
CA VAL A 268 1.11 11.73 15.79
C VAL A 268 1.60 10.55 14.93
N VAL A 269 0.66 9.90 14.25
CA VAL A 269 0.95 8.80 13.32
C VAL A 269 1.23 9.39 11.93
N GLY A 270 2.30 8.95 11.26
CA GLY A 270 2.61 9.33 9.89
C GLY A 270 1.99 8.37 8.86
N LEU A 271 1.92 8.80 7.61
CA LEU A 271 1.56 7.92 6.50
C LEU A 271 2.65 6.87 6.29
N ASN A 272 2.27 5.70 5.78
CA ASN A 272 3.20 4.64 5.39
C ASN A 272 2.61 3.87 4.20
N GLY A 273 3.38 3.77 3.13
CA GLY A 273 3.06 3.11 1.86
C GLY A 273 3.98 1.94 1.54
N ALA A 274 4.68 1.36 2.52
CA ALA A 274 5.65 0.28 2.33
C ALA A 274 5.08 -0.93 1.57
N ASP A 275 3.78 -1.23 1.75
CA ASP A 275 3.10 -2.30 0.99
C ASP A 275 3.08 -2.02 -0.52
N ALA A 276 2.83 -0.77 -0.91
CA ALA A 276 2.83 -0.36 -2.32
C ALA A 276 4.26 -0.35 -2.89
N LEU A 277 5.24 0.10 -2.11
CA LEU A 277 6.66 0.07 -2.49
C LEU A 277 7.15 -1.37 -2.70
N ALA A 278 6.73 -2.31 -1.84
CA ALA A 278 7.03 -3.73 -2.01
C ALA A 278 6.43 -4.33 -3.30
N LEU A 279 5.38 -3.70 -3.84
CA LEU A 279 4.76 -4.03 -5.12
C LEU A 279 5.33 -3.20 -6.30
N GLY A 280 6.41 -2.46 -6.08
CA GLY A 280 7.13 -1.71 -7.12
C GLY A 280 6.59 -0.31 -7.41
N ALA A 281 5.86 0.31 -6.47
CA ALA A 281 5.50 1.72 -6.59
C ALA A 281 6.76 2.62 -6.58
N PRO A 282 6.70 3.82 -7.18
CA PRO A 282 5.60 4.33 -8.01
C PRO A 282 5.57 3.68 -9.40
N TRP A 283 4.35 3.43 -9.91
CA TRP A 283 4.15 2.72 -11.18
C TRP A 283 4.01 3.68 -12.36
N THR A 284 4.72 3.42 -13.46
CA THR A 284 4.67 4.24 -14.67
C THR A 284 3.98 3.49 -15.82
N PRO A 285 2.87 3.98 -16.37
CA PRO A 285 2.21 3.33 -17.49
C PRO A 285 2.91 3.61 -18.82
N GLY A 286 2.85 2.65 -19.75
CA GLY A 286 3.22 2.82 -21.16
C GLY A 286 2.31 3.78 -21.95
N ALA A 287 2.73 4.15 -23.16
CA ALA A 287 2.07 5.13 -24.02
C ALA A 287 0.78 4.55 -24.58
N ASN A 288 -0.23 5.41 -24.69
CA ASN A 288 -1.42 5.22 -25.53
C ASN A 288 -2.23 3.94 -25.37
N ARG A 289 -2.25 3.34 -24.17
CA ARG A 289 -3.16 2.23 -23.86
C ARG A 289 -4.04 2.56 -22.67
N GLU A 290 -5.26 3.01 -22.95
CA GLU A 290 -6.21 3.50 -21.95
C GLU A 290 -6.57 2.46 -20.87
N ILE A 291 -6.56 1.16 -21.19
CA ILE A 291 -6.75 0.10 -20.18
C ILE A 291 -5.58 0.03 -19.18
N PRO A 292 -4.33 -0.27 -19.60
CA PRO A 292 -3.15 -0.20 -18.73
C PRO A 292 -3.01 1.09 -17.92
N ARG A 293 -3.23 2.24 -18.58
CA ARG A 293 -3.18 3.55 -17.94
C ARG A 293 -4.23 3.66 -16.85
N GLY A 294 -5.48 3.28 -17.14
CA GLY A 294 -6.57 3.28 -16.17
C GLY A 294 -6.33 2.32 -14.99
N GLN A 295 -5.73 1.14 -15.23
CA GLN A 295 -5.37 0.19 -14.16
C GLN A 295 -4.29 0.74 -13.23
N ILE A 296 -3.23 1.33 -13.79
CA ILE A 296 -2.13 1.92 -13.02
C ILE A 296 -2.60 3.15 -12.24
N ALA A 297 -3.44 4.00 -12.87
CA ALA A 297 -4.04 5.14 -12.19
C ALA A 297 -4.94 4.69 -11.02
N ALA A 298 -5.79 3.67 -11.24
CA ALA A 298 -6.60 3.06 -10.18
C ALA A 298 -5.74 2.48 -9.05
N ALA A 299 -4.65 1.78 -9.38
CA ALA A 299 -3.70 1.25 -8.40
C ALA A 299 -3.05 2.36 -7.56
N GLN A 300 -2.65 3.48 -8.16
CA GLN A 300 -2.06 4.62 -7.46
C GLN A 300 -3.05 5.24 -6.46
N HIS A 301 -4.32 5.37 -6.86
CA HIS A 301 -5.37 5.85 -5.95
C HIS A 301 -5.66 4.87 -4.82
N LEU A 302 -5.68 3.57 -5.08
CA LEU A 302 -5.87 2.56 -4.05
C LEU A 302 -4.67 2.49 -3.08
N ALA A 303 -3.43 2.63 -3.57
CA ALA A 303 -2.24 2.72 -2.73
C ALA A 303 -2.29 3.94 -1.79
N THR A 304 -2.74 5.09 -2.30
CA THR A 304 -2.97 6.28 -1.47
C THR A 304 -4.03 6.03 -0.40
N GLN A 305 -5.12 5.33 -0.75
CA GLN A 305 -6.15 4.95 0.22
C GLN A 305 -5.58 4.02 1.30
N VAL A 306 -4.74 3.03 0.96
CA VAL A 306 -4.05 2.18 1.96
C VAL A 306 -3.28 3.02 2.96
N ALA A 307 -2.36 3.87 2.48
CA ALA A 307 -1.53 4.68 3.37
C ALA A 307 -2.38 5.62 4.25
N ALA A 308 -3.48 6.15 3.71
CA ALA A 308 -4.43 6.95 4.47
C ALA A 308 -5.12 6.12 5.57
N TYR A 309 -5.60 4.92 5.26
CA TYR A 309 -6.23 4.05 6.26
C TYR A 309 -5.25 3.58 7.33
N ASP A 310 -4.00 3.27 6.96
CA ASP A 310 -2.93 2.88 7.90
C ASP A 310 -2.70 3.91 8.99
N ALA A 311 -2.75 5.19 8.62
CA ALA A 311 -2.61 6.29 9.57
C ALA A 311 -3.93 6.66 10.26
N LEU A 312 -5.07 6.52 9.57
CA LEU A 312 -6.40 6.85 10.09
C LEU A 312 -6.77 6.01 11.31
N VAL A 313 -6.53 4.70 11.24
CA VAL A 313 -6.91 3.75 12.28
C VAL A 313 -6.32 4.07 13.66
N PRO A 314 -4.98 4.10 13.82
CA PRO A 314 -4.39 4.44 15.11
C PRO A 314 -4.67 5.89 15.51
N SER A 315 -4.92 6.80 14.57
CA SER A 315 -5.36 8.18 14.90
C SER A 315 -6.74 8.20 15.56
N VAL A 316 -7.68 7.36 15.10
CA VAL A 316 -9.00 7.21 15.72
C VAL A 316 -8.89 6.57 17.11
N GLU A 317 -8.01 5.59 17.29
CA GLU A 317 -7.76 4.95 18.59
C GLU A 317 -7.16 5.92 19.61
N LYS A 318 -6.16 6.70 19.18
CA LYS A 318 -5.57 7.77 20.00
C LYS A 318 -6.58 8.87 20.30
N LEU A 319 -7.48 9.19 19.37
CA LEU A 319 -8.59 10.11 19.63
C LEU A 319 -9.53 9.58 20.73
N GLN A 320 -9.80 8.27 20.74
CA GLN A 320 -10.56 7.63 21.82
C GLN A 320 -9.79 7.64 23.15
N GLY A 321 -8.48 7.37 23.12
CA GLY A 321 -7.60 7.47 24.28
C GLY A 321 -7.59 8.87 24.90
N ALA A 322 -7.41 9.90 24.06
CA ALA A 322 -7.43 11.31 24.50
C ALA A 322 -8.77 11.69 25.15
N ARG A 323 -9.89 11.13 24.67
CA ARG A 323 -11.22 11.34 25.27
C ARG A 323 -11.38 10.66 26.62
N ILE A 324 -10.90 9.43 26.74
CA ILE A 324 -10.97 8.67 28.00
C ILE A 324 -10.11 9.37 29.06
N ALA A 325 -8.95 9.88 28.66
CA ALA A 325 -8.13 10.72 29.52
C ALA A 325 -8.82 12.05 29.82
N GLY A 326 -9.46 12.66 28.82
CA GLY A 326 -10.07 13.99 28.89
C GLY A 326 -9.11 15.11 28.48
N SER A 327 -8.10 14.80 27.67
CA SER A 327 -7.09 15.76 27.20
C SER A 327 -7.59 16.55 25.99
N ASN A 328 -7.82 17.85 26.15
CA ASN A 328 -8.26 18.74 25.07
C ASN A 328 -7.20 18.85 23.96
N LEU A 329 -5.91 18.90 24.33
CA LEU A 329 -4.81 18.94 23.36
C LEU A 329 -4.73 17.65 22.55
N GLY A 330 -4.73 16.49 23.22
CA GLY A 330 -4.75 15.18 22.56
C GLY A 330 -5.97 15.01 21.65
N ALA A 331 -7.15 15.41 22.11
CA ALA A 331 -8.37 15.35 21.31
C ALA A 331 -8.31 16.24 20.07
N THR A 332 -7.76 17.45 20.19
CA THR A 332 -7.63 18.37 19.05
C THR A 332 -6.60 17.86 18.04
N LEU A 333 -5.44 17.37 18.50
CA LEU A 333 -4.39 16.83 17.63
C LEU A 333 -4.90 15.61 16.85
N GLN A 334 -5.46 14.63 17.54
CA GLN A 334 -5.88 13.38 16.89
C GLN A 334 -7.13 13.58 16.02
N ALA A 335 -7.98 14.55 16.34
CA ALA A 335 -9.09 14.95 15.47
C ALA A 335 -8.59 15.59 14.16
N GLU A 336 -7.56 16.44 14.20
CA GLU A 336 -6.94 16.99 12.98
C GLU A 336 -6.38 15.89 12.08
N LYS A 337 -5.70 14.88 12.66
CA LYS A 337 -5.14 13.75 11.90
C LYS A 337 -6.21 12.83 11.35
N THR A 338 -7.21 12.49 12.16
CA THR A 338 -8.37 11.70 11.74
C THR A 338 -9.05 12.36 10.53
N LYS A 339 -9.28 13.68 10.59
CA LYS A 339 -9.86 14.43 9.49
C LYS A 339 -8.96 14.39 8.25
N ALA A 340 -7.68 14.73 8.40
CA ALA A 340 -6.74 14.80 7.28
C ALA A 340 -6.63 13.44 6.55
N TYR A 341 -6.57 12.32 7.27
CA TYR A 341 -6.50 10.99 6.66
C TYR A 341 -7.81 10.53 6.05
N ALA A 342 -8.96 10.87 6.66
CA ALA A 342 -10.27 10.61 6.05
C ALA A 342 -10.45 11.41 4.73
N GLU A 343 -10.04 12.67 4.70
CA GLU A 343 -10.07 13.52 3.50
C GLU A 343 -9.09 13.03 2.42
N LEU A 344 -7.91 12.53 2.79
CA LEU A 344 -6.98 11.91 1.85
C LEU A 344 -7.58 10.65 1.20
N ALA A 345 -8.21 9.78 2.00
CA ALA A 345 -8.90 8.59 1.50
C ALA A 345 -10.07 8.95 0.58
N LEU A 346 -10.88 9.96 0.94
CA LEU A 346 -11.97 10.48 0.10
C LEU A 346 -11.45 11.01 -1.24
N SER A 347 -10.44 11.86 -1.21
CA SER A 347 -9.88 12.46 -2.42
C SER A 347 -9.27 11.39 -3.35
N ALA A 348 -8.59 10.39 -2.79
CA ALA A 348 -8.06 9.28 -3.57
C ALA A 348 -9.17 8.40 -4.16
N GLY A 349 -10.24 8.13 -3.41
CA GLY A 349 -11.39 7.38 -3.92
C GLY A 349 -12.20 8.12 -4.99
N GLU A 350 -12.31 9.45 -4.89
CA GLU A 350 -12.91 10.27 -5.95
C GLU A 350 -12.07 10.25 -7.23
N GLY A 351 -10.74 10.31 -7.10
CA GLY A 351 -9.82 10.11 -8.23
C GLY A 351 -9.98 8.75 -8.90
N LEU A 352 -10.05 7.68 -8.09
CA LEU A 352 -10.34 6.33 -8.59
C LEU A 352 -11.62 6.29 -9.42
N LEU A 353 -12.72 6.91 -8.95
CA LEU A 353 -13.97 6.92 -9.69
C LEU A 353 -13.86 7.66 -11.03
N ALA A 354 -13.15 8.78 -11.08
CA ALA A 354 -12.93 9.53 -12.31
C ALA A 354 -12.14 8.71 -13.36
N GLU A 355 -11.14 7.96 -12.91
CA GLU A 355 -10.37 7.04 -13.77
C GLU A 355 -11.24 5.87 -14.26
N LEU A 356 -12.09 5.30 -13.39
CA LEU A 356 -13.03 4.26 -13.78
C LEU A 356 -14.09 4.75 -14.77
N ASP A 357 -14.58 5.99 -14.63
CA ASP A 357 -15.50 6.65 -15.58
C ASP A 357 -14.84 6.85 -16.95
N THR A 358 -13.57 7.28 -16.96
CA THR A 358 -12.76 7.45 -18.17
C THR A 358 -12.60 6.11 -18.88
N LEU A 359 -12.23 5.07 -18.14
CA LEU A 359 -12.09 3.70 -18.64
C LEU A 359 -13.42 3.13 -19.17
N ALA A 360 -14.53 3.34 -18.46
CA ALA A 360 -15.85 2.91 -18.90
C ALA A 360 -16.23 3.56 -20.25
N SER A 361 -16.03 4.87 -20.36
CA SER A 361 -16.32 5.64 -21.58
C SER A 361 -15.49 5.16 -22.77
N PHE A 362 -14.21 4.84 -22.52
CA PHE A 362 -13.35 4.24 -23.53
C PHE A 362 -13.88 2.89 -24.01
N LEU A 363 -14.19 1.98 -23.10
CA LEU A 363 -14.73 0.65 -23.43
C LEU A 363 -16.08 0.74 -24.16
N GLU A 364 -16.93 1.70 -23.78
CA GLU A 364 -18.18 1.98 -24.48
C GLU A 364 -17.93 2.45 -25.91
N SER A 365 -16.95 3.34 -26.12
CA SER A 365 -16.55 3.81 -27.46
C SER A 365 -16.06 2.68 -28.37
N LYS A 366 -15.53 1.60 -27.79
CA LYS A 366 -15.09 0.39 -28.50
C LYS A 366 -16.21 -0.66 -28.65
N GLY A 367 -17.37 -0.45 -28.03
CA GLY A 367 -18.49 -1.40 -28.04
C GLY A 367 -18.24 -2.65 -27.19
N THR A 368 -17.26 -2.64 -26.29
CA THR A 368 -16.83 -3.80 -25.50
C THR A 368 -17.26 -3.77 -24.04
N LEU A 369 -17.83 -2.65 -23.57
CA LEU A 369 -18.24 -2.47 -22.17
C LEU A 369 -19.19 -3.57 -21.65
N ASN A 370 -20.14 -4.02 -22.48
CA ASN A 370 -21.09 -5.09 -22.13
C ASN A 370 -20.67 -6.45 -22.70
N SER A 371 -19.46 -6.56 -23.23
CA SER A 371 -18.94 -7.86 -23.63
C SER A 371 -18.53 -8.60 -22.35
N GLY A 372 -19.09 -9.79 -22.12
CA GLY A 372 -18.83 -10.64 -20.96
C GLY A 372 -17.63 -11.56 -21.17
N VAL A 373 -16.84 -11.77 -20.12
CA VAL A 373 -15.86 -12.85 -20.10
C VAL A 373 -16.61 -14.15 -19.83
N ASP A 374 -16.89 -14.92 -20.88
CA ASP A 374 -17.55 -16.23 -20.76
C ASP A 374 -16.58 -17.27 -20.24
N VAL A 375 -16.77 -17.71 -19.00
CA VAL A 375 -15.91 -18.69 -18.31
C VAL A 375 -16.53 -20.08 -18.22
N ALA A 376 -17.71 -20.30 -18.79
CA ALA A 376 -18.41 -21.58 -18.67
C ALA A 376 -17.61 -22.74 -19.32
N ASP A 377 -17.05 -22.48 -20.51
CA ASP A 377 -16.17 -23.42 -21.21
C ASP A 377 -14.89 -23.71 -20.40
N LEU A 378 -14.33 -22.70 -19.74
CA LEU A 378 -13.17 -22.87 -18.87
C LEU A 378 -13.50 -23.72 -17.63
N GLN A 379 -14.63 -23.45 -16.99
CA GLN A 379 -15.10 -24.23 -15.83
C GLN A 379 -15.31 -25.70 -16.19
N GLU A 380 -15.92 -25.98 -17.33
CA GLU A 380 -16.11 -27.33 -17.84
C GLU A 380 -14.78 -28.02 -18.11
N LYS A 381 -13.84 -27.34 -18.77
CA LYS A 381 -12.50 -27.87 -19.07
C LYS A 381 -11.68 -28.14 -17.79
N MET A 382 -11.73 -27.27 -16.79
CA MET A 382 -11.05 -27.49 -15.50
C MET A 382 -11.63 -28.68 -14.72
N ALA A 383 -12.95 -28.83 -14.73
CA ALA A 383 -13.60 -29.99 -14.13
C ALA A 383 -13.22 -31.29 -14.87
N ALA A 384 -13.14 -31.24 -16.21
CA ALA A 384 -12.73 -32.37 -17.02
C ALA A 384 -11.26 -32.75 -16.82
N LEU A 385 -10.36 -31.77 -16.61
CA LEU A 385 -8.92 -32.00 -16.41
C LEU A 385 -8.63 -32.91 -15.23
N ALA A 386 -9.36 -32.74 -14.11
CA ALA A 386 -9.21 -33.60 -12.93
C ALA A 386 -9.45 -35.08 -13.23
N THR A 387 -10.35 -35.37 -14.18
CA THR A 387 -10.82 -36.73 -14.49
C THR A 387 -10.08 -37.33 -15.68
N ASN A 388 -9.88 -36.54 -16.74
CA ASN A 388 -9.41 -37.02 -18.04
C ASN A 388 -7.91 -36.72 -18.28
N GLY A 389 -7.31 -35.84 -17.47
CA GLY A 389 -5.97 -35.32 -17.73
C GLY A 389 -5.92 -34.41 -18.97
N PHE A 390 -4.72 -33.93 -19.29
CA PHE A 390 -4.46 -33.18 -20.52
C PHE A 390 -4.58 -34.09 -21.75
N SER A 391 -5.05 -33.53 -22.86
CA SER A 391 -5.01 -34.22 -24.16
C SER A 391 -3.57 -34.40 -24.66
N ALA A 392 -3.37 -35.31 -25.62
CA ALA A 392 -2.04 -35.55 -26.20
C ALA A 392 -1.44 -34.29 -26.88
N GLU A 393 -2.30 -33.47 -27.48
CA GLU A 393 -1.92 -32.18 -28.08
C GLU A 393 -1.48 -31.19 -26.99
N GLU A 394 -2.23 -31.07 -25.90
CA GLU A 394 -1.89 -30.18 -24.78
C GLU A 394 -0.58 -30.60 -24.08
N VAL A 395 -0.38 -31.91 -23.90
CA VAL A 395 0.89 -32.46 -23.39
C VAL A 395 2.05 -32.15 -24.33
N ALA A 396 1.87 -32.25 -25.65
CA ALA A 396 2.90 -31.90 -26.62
C ALA A 396 3.25 -30.41 -26.58
N ILE A 397 2.25 -29.54 -26.39
CA ILE A 397 2.48 -28.10 -26.20
C ILE A 397 3.30 -27.85 -24.93
N LEU A 398 2.94 -28.42 -23.78
CA LEU A 398 3.68 -28.23 -22.53
C LEU A 398 5.14 -28.70 -22.64
N ARG A 399 5.38 -29.86 -23.26
CA ARG A 399 6.74 -30.35 -23.51
C ARG A 399 7.54 -29.46 -24.46
N SER A 400 6.89 -28.80 -25.42
CA SER A 400 7.55 -27.86 -26.33
C SER A 400 8.13 -26.63 -25.63
N PHE A 401 7.69 -26.37 -24.39
CA PHE A 401 8.21 -25.33 -23.51
C PHE A 401 9.07 -25.87 -22.36
N GLY A 402 9.46 -27.15 -22.42
CA GLY A 402 10.35 -27.75 -21.45
C GLY A 402 9.67 -28.36 -20.22
N ALA A 403 8.34 -28.47 -20.18
CA ALA A 403 7.65 -29.13 -19.06
C ALA A 403 7.97 -30.64 -19.02
N SER A 404 8.42 -31.12 -17.86
CA SER A 404 8.64 -32.53 -17.61
C SER A 404 7.33 -33.26 -17.29
N GLU A 405 7.34 -34.60 -17.31
CA GLU A 405 6.16 -35.39 -16.92
C GLU A 405 5.71 -35.11 -15.48
N ALA A 406 6.65 -34.78 -14.59
CA ALA A 406 6.33 -34.41 -13.22
C ALA A 406 5.61 -33.05 -13.15
N ASP A 407 6.05 -32.08 -13.96
CA ASP A 407 5.41 -30.76 -14.03
C ASP A 407 3.99 -30.87 -14.58
N ILE A 408 3.80 -31.67 -15.64
CA ILE A 408 2.48 -31.89 -16.25
C ILE A 408 1.52 -32.58 -15.26
N GLU A 409 1.99 -33.56 -14.50
CA GLU A 409 1.17 -34.22 -13.47
C GLU A 409 0.84 -33.28 -12.31
N GLN A 410 1.78 -32.44 -11.90
CA GLN A 410 1.52 -31.41 -10.88
C GLN A 410 0.44 -30.43 -11.35
N LEU A 411 0.54 -29.93 -12.59
CA LEU A 411 -0.43 -29.02 -13.18
C LEU A 411 -1.83 -29.65 -13.28
N ARG A 412 -1.90 -30.95 -13.61
CA ARG A 412 -3.17 -31.71 -13.67
C ARG A 412 -3.90 -31.72 -12.32
N VAL A 413 -3.14 -31.76 -11.22
CA VAL A 413 -3.70 -31.80 -9.86
C VAL A 413 -4.06 -30.40 -9.34
N GLU A 414 -3.21 -29.41 -9.61
CA GLU A 414 -3.36 -28.06 -9.05
C GLU A 414 -4.45 -27.24 -9.74
N LEU A 415 -4.53 -27.30 -11.07
CA LEU A 415 -5.42 -26.44 -11.85
C LEU A 415 -6.91 -26.61 -11.50
N PRO A 416 -7.46 -27.84 -11.32
CA PRO A 416 -8.87 -28.02 -10.94
C PRO A 416 -9.24 -27.53 -9.54
N GLN A 417 -8.26 -27.26 -8.67
CA GLN A 417 -8.50 -26.73 -7.32
C GLN A 417 -8.68 -25.21 -7.31
N ARG A 418 -8.45 -24.54 -8.44
CA ARG A 418 -8.60 -23.09 -8.55
C ARG A 418 -10.08 -22.73 -8.67
N ALA A 419 -10.54 -21.84 -7.81
CA ALA A 419 -11.89 -21.28 -7.91
C ALA A 419 -11.99 -20.41 -9.16
N ILE A 420 -12.97 -20.69 -10.02
CA ILE A 420 -13.30 -19.85 -11.18
C ILE A 420 -14.60 -19.11 -10.85
N PRO A 421 -14.58 -17.76 -10.74
CA PRO A 421 -15.80 -16.98 -10.50
C PRO A 421 -16.78 -17.08 -11.66
N ALA A 422 -18.00 -16.57 -11.49
CA ALA A 422 -19.00 -16.55 -12.56
C ALA A 422 -18.66 -15.52 -13.65
N SER A 423 -19.19 -15.70 -14.87
CA SER A 423 -19.01 -14.76 -15.98
C SER A 423 -19.47 -13.35 -15.60
N VAL A 424 -18.65 -12.33 -15.91
CA VAL A 424 -18.98 -10.91 -15.72
C VAL A 424 -18.59 -10.11 -16.95
N ASP A 425 -19.34 -9.04 -17.22
CA ASP A 425 -18.97 -8.04 -18.23
C ASP A 425 -18.17 -6.89 -17.64
N TRP A 426 -17.51 -6.09 -18.49
CA TRP A 426 -16.70 -4.97 -18.03
C TRP A 426 -17.54 -3.92 -17.27
N ALA A 427 -18.81 -3.76 -17.62
CA ALA A 427 -19.74 -2.88 -16.91
C ALA A 427 -19.92 -3.31 -15.45
N ALA A 428 -20.16 -4.61 -15.22
CA ALA A 428 -20.32 -5.19 -13.89
C ALA A 428 -19.00 -5.14 -13.09
N LEU A 429 -17.87 -5.35 -13.76
CA LEU A 429 -16.55 -5.23 -13.13
C LEU A 429 -16.25 -3.81 -12.64
N LEU A 430 -16.39 -2.82 -13.53
CA LEU A 430 -16.22 -1.40 -13.19
C LEU A 430 -17.27 -0.95 -12.17
N GLY A 431 -18.49 -1.46 -12.26
CA GLY A 431 -19.56 -1.26 -11.29
C GLY A 431 -19.21 -1.81 -9.91
N ALA A 432 -18.54 -2.96 -9.82
CA ALA A 432 -18.06 -3.52 -8.57
C ALA A 432 -16.94 -2.67 -7.95
N MET A 433 -15.96 -2.20 -8.75
CA MET A 433 -14.91 -1.30 -8.26
C MET A 433 -15.52 0.02 -7.74
N ARG A 434 -16.48 0.58 -8.48
CA ARG A 434 -17.19 1.79 -8.06
C ARG A 434 -17.97 1.56 -6.77
N GLY A 435 -18.77 0.49 -6.74
CA GLY A 435 -19.60 0.12 -5.59
C GLY A 435 -18.79 -0.08 -4.31
N SER A 436 -17.53 -0.51 -4.45
CA SER A 436 -16.61 -0.60 -3.33
C SER A 436 -16.44 0.79 -2.67
N PHE A 437 -15.93 1.82 -3.36
CA PHE A 437 -15.70 3.12 -2.72
C PHE A 437 -17.02 3.84 -2.38
N GLU A 438 -18.04 3.72 -3.24
CA GLU A 438 -19.34 4.34 -2.98
C GLU A 438 -20.01 3.84 -1.70
N SER A 439 -19.75 2.58 -1.30
CA SER A 439 -20.27 2.05 -0.04
C SER A 439 -19.66 2.70 1.21
N VAL A 440 -18.38 3.07 1.18
CA VAL A 440 -17.65 3.62 2.35
C VAL A 440 -17.61 5.15 2.36
N ARG A 441 -17.81 5.79 1.20
CA ARG A 441 -17.77 7.26 1.06
C ARG A 441 -18.62 8.00 2.09
N PRO A 442 -19.90 7.64 2.35
CA PRO A 442 -20.71 8.37 3.34
C PRO A 442 -20.13 8.31 4.75
N ALA A 443 -19.53 7.18 5.12
CA ALA A 443 -18.92 6.99 6.43
C ALA A 443 -17.64 7.84 6.60
N LEU A 444 -16.81 7.96 5.56
CA LEU A 444 -15.63 8.83 5.59
C LEU A 444 -16.00 10.31 5.67
N VAL A 445 -17.04 10.74 4.94
CA VAL A 445 -17.57 12.12 5.02
C VAL A 445 -18.06 12.42 6.43
N ASP A 446 -18.84 11.50 7.02
CA ASP A 446 -19.34 11.64 8.38
C ASP A 446 -18.19 11.65 9.41
N LEU A 447 -17.20 10.76 9.27
CA LEU A 447 -16.03 10.72 10.14
C LEU A 447 -15.22 12.02 10.09
N ALA A 448 -14.98 12.57 8.89
CA ALA A 448 -14.29 13.85 8.73
C ALA A 448 -15.07 15.01 9.38
N ALA A 449 -16.39 15.03 9.22
CA ALA A 449 -17.26 16.03 9.83
C ALA A 449 -17.29 15.93 11.37
N GLN A 450 -17.36 14.71 11.90
CA GLN A 450 -17.26 14.46 13.33
C GLN A 450 -15.90 14.89 13.87
N ALA A 451 -14.80 14.48 13.25
CA ALA A 451 -13.45 14.88 13.62
C ALA A 451 -13.31 16.42 13.65
N GLU A 452 -13.85 17.13 12.66
CA GLU A 452 -13.87 18.59 12.64
C GLU A 452 -14.68 19.19 13.81
N ALA A 453 -15.85 18.66 14.12
CA ALA A 453 -16.66 19.12 15.25
C ALA A 453 -15.90 18.99 16.58
N ILE A 454 -15.23 17.86 16.77
CA ILE A 454 -14.41 17.56 17.96
C ILE A 454 -13.25 18.53 18.05
N ARG A 455 -12.53 18.74 16.93
CA ARG A 455 -11.43 19.70 16.85
C ARG A 455 -11.93 21.10 17.22
N ALA A 456 -13.02 21.57 16.61
CA ALA A 456 -13.56 22.91 16.84
C ALA A 456 -14.01 23.14 18.28
N GLU A 457 -14.55 22.11 18.93
CA GLU A 457 -15.00 22.14 20.31
C GLU A 457 -13.84 22.18 21.32
N ASN A 458 -12.75 21.45 21.05
CA ASN A 458 -11.59 21.36 21.94
C ASN A 458 -10.54 22.46 21.69
N ALA A 459 -10.43 22.97 20.46
CA ALA A 459 -9.39 23.93 20.06
C ALA A 459 -9.30 25.21 20.92
N PRO A 460 -10.40 25.84 21.38
CA PRO A 460 -10.33 27.02 22.25
C PRO A 460 -9.71 26.74 23.62
N TYR A 461 -9.69 25.47 24.05
CA TYR A 461 -9.23 25.04 25.37
C TYR A 461 -7.92 24.24 25.30
N ALA A 462 -7.41 23.97 24.10
CA ALA A 462 -6.17 23.24 23.88
C ALA A 462 -4.99 24.22 23.81
N PHE A 463 -4.15 24.23 24.85
CA PHE A 463 -2.84 24.86 24.76
C PHE A 463 -1.93 24.00 23.88
N ARG A 464 -1.37 24.56 22.81
CA ARG A 464 -0.48 23.87 21.86
C ARG A 464 0.95 24.39 22.01
N PRO A 465 1.79 23.74 22.83
CA PRO A 465 3.19 24.14 23.00
C PRO A 465 4.05 23.85 21.76
N GLY A 466 3.78 22.74 21.07
CA GLY A 466 4.58 22.25 19.96
C GLY A 466 4.27 22.85 18.58
N PRO A 467 4.98 22.40 17.53
CA PRO A 467 4.82 22.94 16.17
C PRO A 467 3.46 22.59 15.56
N GLN A 468 2.96 23.49 14.72
CA GLN A 468 1.87 23.27 13.78
C GLN A 468 2.41 23.55 12.37
N ALA A 469 2.62 22.49 11.60
CA ALA A 469 3.24 22.57 10.29
C ALA A 469 2.20 22.70 9.16
N SER A 470 2.63 23.21 8.02
CA SER A 470 1.93 23.11 6.74
C SER A 470 2.94 23.04 5.61
N ILE A 471 2.55 22.38 4.50
CA ILE A 471 3.39 22.26 3.31
C ILE A 471 2.83 23.20 2.24
N ASN A 472 3.72 24.01 1.66
CA ASN A 472 3.47 24.72 0.42
C ASN A 472 4.18 23.98 -0.72
N ALA A 473 3.40 23.42 -1.64
CA ALA A 473 3.86 22.70 -2.81
C ALA A 473 3.03 23.11 -4.05
N PRO A 474 3.61 23.07 -5.27
CA PRO A 474 2.80 23.13 -6.48
C PRO A 474 1.80 21.97 -6.53
N ALA A 475 0.56 22.25 -6.96
CA ALA A 475 -0.50 21.23 -7.07
C ALA A 475 -0.22 20.20 -8.18
N SER A 476 0.63 20.54 -9.15
CA SER A 476 1.05 19.65 -10.21
C SER A 476 2.54 19.81 -10.53
N GLY A 477 3.12 18.75 -11.10
CA GLY A 477 4.50 18.69 -11.54
C GLY A 477 4.65 17.86 -12.82
N GLN A 478 5.88 17.72 -13.29
CA GLN A 478 6.22 16.85 -14.41
C GLN A 478 7.39 15.97 -13.97
N VAL A 479 7.37 14.70 -14.38
CA VAL A 479 8.47 13.77 -14.10
C VAL A 479 9.81 14.36 -14.55
N GLY A 480 10.86 14.12 -13.75
CA GLY A 480 12.22 14.60 -14.02
C GLY A 480 12.43 16.11 -13.81
N THR A 481 11.37 16.88 -13.53
CA THR A 481 11.46 18.33 -13.32
C THR A 481 11.45 18.65 -11.83
N ALA A 482 12.52 19.28 -11.35
CA ALA A 482 12.64 19.68 -9.95
C ALA A 482 11.60 20.73 -9.56
N MET A 483 10.98 20.55 -8.40
CA MET A 483 10.03 21.47 -7.78
C MET A 483 10.43 21.77 -6.33
N THR A 484 10.10 22.98 -5.86
CA THR A 484 10.40 23.40 -4.50
C THR A 484 9.21 23.14 -3.59
N LEU A 485 9.45 22.37 -2.54
CA LEU A 485 8.53 22.18 -1.42
C LEU A 485 9.01 23.04 -0.26
N SER A 486 8.10 23.67 0.47
CA SER A 486 8.48 24.47 1.65
C SER A 486 7.53 24.27 2.81
N ALA A 487 8.09 24.25 4.02
CA ALA A 487 7.37 24.15 5.26
C ALA A 487 7.06 25.55 5.80
N ALA A 488 5.82 25.76 6.25
CA ALA A 488 5.48 26.84 7.17
C ALA A 488 5.15 26.23 8.53
N VAL A 489 5.59 26.87 9.62
CA VAL A 489 5.37 26.35 10.98
C VAL A 489 4.94 27.48 11.88
N ASN A 490 3.84 27.28 12.59
CA ASN A 490 3.48 28.08 13.75
C ASN A 490 3.93 27.33 15.01
N HIS A 491 4.52 28.03 15.96
CA HIS A 491 4.97 27.45 17.23
C HIS A 491 4.68 28.44 18.35
N PHE A 492 4.39 27.95 19.56
CA PHE A 492 4.09 28.83 20.70
C PHE A 492 5.28 29.72 21.06
N ASP A 493 6.48 29.14 21.14
CA ASP A 493 7.75 29.86 21.19
C ASP A 493 8.24 30.13 19.75
N PRO A 494 8.23 31.39 19.26
CA PRO A 494 8.70 31.72 17.92
C PRO A 494 10.21 31.50 17.70
N SER A 495 10.96 31.31 18.78
CA SER A 495 12.41 31.06 18.76
C SER A 495 12.79 29.59 18.94
N ALA A 496 11.80 28.70 19.03
CA ALA A 496 12.04 27.27 19.19
C ALA A 496 12.89 26.71 18.04
N ALA A 497 13.87 25.88 18.40
CA ALA A 497 14.65 25.14 17.43
C ALA A 497 13.81 23.99 16.86
N LEU A 498 13.65 23.96 15.53
CA LEU A 498 12.84 22.97 14.83
C LEU A 498 13.72 22.06 13.98
N THR A 499 13.38 20.77 13.99
CA THR A 499 13.95 19.75 13.11
C THR A 499 12.88 19.33 12.10
N TYR A 500 13.27 19.24 10.84
CA TYR A 500 12.39 18.87 9.73
C TYR A 500 12.88 17.55 9.12
N GLY A 501 11.97 16.64 8.85
CA GLY A 501 12.19 15.45 8.05
C GLY A 501 11.10 15.33 7.00
N TRP A 502 11.49 15.18 5.74
CA TRP A 502 10.57 14.97 4.62
C TRP A 502 10.49 13.50 4.27
N ASP A 503 9.32 13.09 3.81
CA ASP A 503 9.00 11.75 3.28
C ASP A 503 8.32 11.98 1.92
N THR A 504 9.04 11.71 0.84
CA THR A 504 8.63 11.95 -0.55
C THR A 504 8.37 10.67 -1.33
N ASP A 505 8.83 9.52 -0.83
CA ASP A 505 8.57 8.20 -1.40
C ASP A 505 7.47 7.41 -0.66
N LEU A 506 6.96 7.96 0.45
CA LEU A 506 5.89 7.43 1.29
C LEU A 506 6.28 6.12 1.99
N ASP A 507 7.56 5.87 2.27
CA ASP A 507 7.99 4.67 3.00
C ASP A 507 7.70 4.75 4.52
N GLY A 508 7.35 5.96 5.00
CA GLY A 508 7.06 6.28 6.40
C GLY A 508 8.29 6.66 7.23
N ASP A 509 9.48 6.59 6.64
CA ASP A 509 10.69 7.19 7.12
C ASP A 509 10.78 8.64 6.60
N PHE A 510 11.28 9.54 7.45
CA PHE A 510 11.31 10.99 7.15
C PHE A 510 12.74 11.45 6.93
N ASP A 511 13.43 10.81 5.99
CA ASP A 511 14.87 10.97 5.73
C ASP A 511 15.20 11.44 4.29
N ASP A 512 14.20 11.68 3.44
CA ASP A 512 14.36 12.19 2.07
C ASP A 512 14.83 13.66 1.99
N GLY A 513 14.71 14.38 3.10
CA GLY A 513 15.05 15.79 3.14
C GLY A 513 15.13 16.36 4.53
N ALA A 514 15.94 17.39 4.69
CA ALA A 514 16.09 18.14 5.92
C ALA A 514 15.89 19.65 5.69
N GLY A 515 15.50 20.36 6.75
CA GLY A 515 15.26 21.80 6.73
C GLY A 515 13.87 22.20 6.21
N SER A 516 13.59 23.49 6.24
CA SER A 516 12.26 24.06 5.94
C SER A 516 11.94 24.12 4.44
N ALA A 517 12.83 23.69 3.55
CA ALA A 517 12.59 23.61 2.12
C ALA A 517 13.33 22.42 1.50
N LEU A 518 12.70 21.76 0.54
CA LEU A 518 13.22 20.60 -0.18
C LEU A 518 13.10 20.82 -1.69
N SER A 519 14.14 20.47 -2.44
CA SER A 519 14.07 20.32 -3.90
C SER A 519 13.69 18.89 -4.22
N PHE A 520 12.44 18.67 -4.62
CA PHE A 520 11.90 17.36 -4.94
C PHE A 520 11.84 17.18 -6.47
N THR A 521 12.23 16.01 -6.98
CA THR A 521 12.11 15.68 -8.40
C THR A 521 11.33 14.38 -8.53
N PRO A 522 10.07 14.41 -8.98
CA PRO A 522 9.29 13.19 -9.12
C PRO A 522 9.85 12.29 -10.23
N VAL A 523 9.85 10.98 -10.00
CA VAL A 523 10.45 9.97 -10.89
C VAL A 523 9.42 9.15 -11.67
N ALA A 524 8.13 9.32 -11.36
CA ALA A 524 7.03 8.61 -12.00
C ALA A 524 5.79 9.52 -12.07
N PRO A 525 4.95 9.38 -13.10
CA PRO A 525 3.72 10.14 -13.22
C PRO A 525 2.63 9.58 -12.31
N GLY A 526 1.56 10.36 -12.14
CA GLY A 526 0.42 10.04 -11.28
C GLY A 526 0.43 10.82 -9.98
N ARG A 527 -0.47 10.44 -9.08
CA ARG A 527 -0.66 11.10 -7.79
C ARG A 527 0.48 10.75 -6.83
N THR A 528 1.25 11.74 -6.41
CA THR A 528 2.30 11.61 -5.39
C THR A 528 1.84 12.23 -4.08
N VAL A 529 1.99 11.52 -2.97
CA VAL A 529 1.77 12.06 -1.61
C VAL A 529 3.13 12.40 -1.01
N VAL A 530 3.29 13.62 -0.49
CA VAL A 530 4.49 14.02 0.24
C VAL A 530 4.11 14.35 1.66
N SER A 531 4.87 13.82 2.61
CA SER A 531 4.72 14.08 4.04
C SER A 531 5.89 14.87 4.61
N LEU A 532 5.62 15.63 5.66
CA LEU A 532 6.60 16.40 6.42
C LEU A 532 6.37 16.14 7.90
N ARG A 533 7.44 15.83 8.61
CA ARG A 533 7.49 15.78 10.06
C ARG A 533 8.32 16.93 10.60
N VAL A 534 7.74 17.72 11.48
CA VAL A 534 8.45 18.78 12.21
C VAL A 534 8.46 18.44 13.70
N ARG A 535 9.62 18.56 14.34
CA ARG A 535 9.79 18.32 15.78
C ARG A 535 10.48 19.50 16.45
N ASP A 536 10.09 19.82 17.67
CA ASP A 536 10.85 20.75 18.52
C ASP A 536 11.89 20.00 19.38
N ALA A 537 12.66 20.74 20.18
CA ALA A 537 13.67 20.17 21.08
C ALA A 537 13.09 19.47 22.33
N SER A 538 11.83 19.74 22.66
CA SER A 538 11.09 19.09 23.75
C SER A 538 10.54 17.72 23.33
N GLY A 539 10.40 17.49 22.03
CA GLY A 539 9.93 16.22 21.47
C GLY A 539 8.51 16.29 20.92
N HIS A 540 7.82 17.44 21.01
CA HIS A 540 6.54 17.64 20.33
C HIS A 540 6.75 17.55 18.83
N ALA A 541 5.79 16.94 18.15
CA ALA A 541 5.86 16.67 16.73
C ALA A 541 4.54 16.97 16.04
N ASP A 542 4.64 17.45 14.81
CA ASP A 542 3.51 17.49 13.88
C ASP A 542 3.91 16.81 12.57
N ILE A 543 2.94 16.11 11.98
CA ILE A 543 3.09 15.44 10.68
C ILE A 543 1.97 15.90 9.76
N VAL A 544 2.33 16.47 8.62
CA VAL A 544 1.39 16.95 7.61
C VAL A 544 1.72 16.36 6.25
N HIS A 545 0.74 16.32 5.36
CA HIS A 545 0.93 15.81 4.01
C HIS A 545 0.30 16.74 2.96
N THR A 546 0.73 16.58 1.72
CA THR A 546 0.14 17.22 0.55
C THR A 546 0.18 16.26 -0.63
N THR A 547 -0.64 16.51 -1.64
CA THR A 547 -0.72 15.69 -2.86
C THR A 547 -0.31 16.51 -4.07
N ILE A 548 0.50 15.91 -4.93
CA ILE A 548 1.00 16.51 -6.17
C ILE A 548 0.57 15.60 -7.31
N GLU A 549 -0.09 16.15 -8.33
CA GLU A 549 -0.41 15.42 -9.56
C GLU A 549 0.76 15.54 -10.54
N VAL A 550 1.45 14.44 -10.83
CA VAL A 550 2.65 14.43 -11.67
C VAL A 550 2.29 13.98 -13.09
N ALA A 551 2.53 14.83 -14.08
CA ALA A 551 2.38 14.49 -15.49
C ALA A 551 3.63 13.75 -16.02
N PRO A 552 3.48 12.83 -16.98
CA PRO A 552 4.63 12.24 -17.68
C PRO A 552 5.44 13.31 -18.42
N SER A 553 6.74 13.07 -18.59
CA SER A 553 7.66 13.96 -19.31
C SER A 553 7.56 13.89 -20.84
N GLY A 554 7.03 12.77 -21.34
CA GLY A 554 6.77 12.50 -22.75
C GLY A 554 5.91 11.24 -22.90
N SER A 555 5.70 10.85 -24.14
CA SER A 555 5.11 9.57 -24.52
C SER A 555 6.23 8.54 -24.60
N PRO A 556 6.02 7.29 -24.14
CA PRO A 556 6.95 6.20 -24.43
C PRO A 556 6.81 5.62 -25.84
N PRO A 557 7.86 4.92 -26.30
CA PRO A 557 7.82 4.24 -27.59
C PRO A 557 6.78 3.13 -27.59
N GLU A 558 6.22 2.86 -28.77
CA GLU A 558 5.34 1.72 -29.02
C GLU A 558 5.77 0.93 -30.24
N PHE A 559 5.66 -0.40 -30.16
CA PHE A 559 5.81 -1.25 -31.35
C PHE A 559 4.63 -1.08 -32.31
N VAL A 560 4.93 -0.66 -33.53
CA VAL A 560 4.00 -0.62 -34.66
C VAL A 560 3.90 -2.00 -35.33
N GLU A 561 5.02 -2.70 -35.42
CA GLU A 561 5.11 -4.03 -36.02
C GLU A 561 6.23 -4.83 -35.35
N VAL A 562 5.95 -6.10 -35.08
CA VAL A 562 6.94 -7.10 -34.67
C VAL A 562 6.73 -8.36 -35.53
N THR A 563 7.82 -8.96 -36.00
CA THR A 563 7.78 -10.22 -36.75
C THR A 563 8.75 -11.24 -36.15
N PRO A 564 8.43 -12.55 -36.19
CA PRO A 564 7.20 -13.16 -36.71
C PRO A 564 5.90 -12.70 -36.01
N GLY A 565 4.76 -12.80 -36.68
CA GLY A 565 3.48 -12.47 -36.04
C GLY A 565 3.05 -13.50 -34.97
N GLU A 566 3.61 -14.71 -35.05
CA GLU A 566 3.48 -15.76 -34.04
C GLU A 566 4.53 -15.56 -32.95
N MET A 567 4.11 -15.53 -31.68
CA MET A 567 5.01 -15.28 -30.54
C MET A 567 5.81 -16.53 -30.12
N ALA A 568 5.53 -17.69 -30.70
CA ALA A 568 6.16 -18.96 -30.33
C ALA A 568 6.60 -19.81 -31.54
N PRO A 569 7.41 -19.27 -32.47
CA PRO A 569 7.77 -19.98 -33.70
C PRO A 569 8.54 -21.28 -33.42
N PHE A 570 8.40 -22.25 -34.31
CA PHE A 570 9.23 -23.46 -34.32
C PHE A 570 10.48 -23.28 -35.18
N ALA A 571 11.58 -23.90 -34.77
CA ALA A 571 12.82 -23.99 -35.53
C ALA A 571 13.51 -25.35 -35.29
N ASP A 572 14.11 -25.92 -36.33
CA ASP A 572 15.07 -27.01 -36.19
C ASP A 572 16.40 -26.49 -35.63
N VAL A 573 17.20 -27.36 -35.01
CA VAL A 573 18.59 -27.01 -34.63
C VAL A 573 19.34 -26.55 -35.88
N ASP A 574 20.11 -25.46 -35.73
CA ASP A 574 20.81 -24.73 -36.79
C ASP A 574 19.90 -23.97 -37.79
N GLU A 575 18.57 -24.01 -37.64
CA GLU A 575 17.65 -23.17 -38.42
C GLU A 575 17.68 -21.72 -37.93
N VAL A 576 17.56 -20.78 -38.88
CA VAL A 576 17.56 -19.34 -38.60
C VAL A 576 16.13 -18.80 -38.60
N VAL A 577 15.70 -18.27 -37.45
CA VAL A 577 14.48 -17.47 -37.32
C VAL A 577 14.83 -16.00 -37.45
N ASN A 578 14.22 -15.31 -38.42
CA ASN A 578 14.41 -13.88 -38.63
C ASN A 578 13.34 -13.10 -37.89
N PHE A 579 13.80 -12.21 -37.02
CA PHE A 579 12.97 -11.26 -36.29
C PHE A 579 13.12 -9.85 -36.86
N SER A 580 12.03 -9.09 -36.82
CA SER A 580 12.08 -7.65 -37.05
C SER A 580 11.16 -6.91 -36.10
N ALA A 581 11.52 -5.66 -35.81
CA ALA A 581 10.70 -4.78 -34.99
C ALA A 581 10.75 -3.35 -35.55
N ARG A 582 9.59 -2.69 -35.49
CA ARG A 582 9.43 -1.27 -35.79
C ARG A 582 8.69 -0.64 -34.63
N ALA A 583 9.32 0.35 -34.02
CA ALA A 583 8.72 1.15 -32.97
C ALA A 583 8.70 2.63 -33.37
N GLU A 584 7.70 3.35 -32.85
CA GLU A 584 7.55 4.79 -33.00
C GLU A 584 7.32 5.41 -31.63
N ASP A 585 7.79 6.64 -31.46
CA ASP A 585 7.41 7.50 -30.35
C ASP A 585 6.48 8.61 -30.84
N ALA A 586 5.46 8.96 -30.06
CA ALA A 586 4.41 9.90 -30.45
C ALA A 586 4.89 11.37 -30.44
N ASP A 587 5.89 11.69 -29.61
CA ASP A 587 6.52 13.00 -29.53
C ASP A 587 7.64 13.16 -30.58
N GLY A 588 7.99 12.06 -31.25
CA GLY A 588 8.98 12.02 -32.31
C GLY A 588 10.40 11.78 -31.80
N ASP A 589 10.54 11.30 -30.57
CA ASP A 589 11.83 10.98 -29.97
C ASP A 589 12.52 9.80 -30.66
N ALA A 590 13.85 9.78 -30.55
CA ALA A 590 14.65 8.75 -31.19
C ALA A 590 14.51 7.41 -30.44
N VAL A 591 14.01 6.39 -31.13
CA VAL A 591 13.82 5.05 -30.55
C VAL A 591 14.99 4.12 -30.86
N THR A 592 15.54 3.49 -29.82
CA THR A 592 16.59 2.47 -29.90
C THR A 592 15.99 1.08 -29.70
N ILE A 593 16.29 0.14 -30.61
CA ILE A 593 15.84 -1.26 -30.54
C ILE A 593 16.99 -2.17 -30.13
N ARG A 594 16.77 -2.99 -29.10
CA ARG A 594 17.72 -3.98 -28.56
C ARG A 594 17.09 -5.37 -28.53
N TRP A 595 17.90 -6.38 -28.86
CA TRP A 595 17.51 -7.78 -28.87
C TRP A 595 18.31 -8.57 -27.84
N ALA A 596 17.64 -9.38 -27.04
CA ALA A 596 18.26 -10.27 -26.07
C ALA A 596 17.79 -11.72 -26.28
N VAL A 597 18.68 -12.67 -26.03
CA VAL A 597 18.39 -14.10 -26.00
C VAL A 597 18.67 -14.60 -24.58
N ASP A 598 17.67 -15.22 -23.96
CA ASP A 598 17.73 -15.75 -22.59
C ASP A 598 18.26 -14.72 -21.57
N GLY A 599 17.84 -13.46 -21.73
CA GLY A 599 18.22 -12.34 -20.88
C GLY A 599 19.58 -11.72 -21.20
N VAL A 600 20.31 -12.24 -22.20
CA VAL A 600 21.61 -11.72 -22.63
C VAL A 600 21.46 -10.94 -23.94
N GLU A 601 21.82 -9.66 -23.93
CA GLU A 601 21.79 -8.83 -25.14
C GLU A 601 22.68 -9.40 -26.24
N GLN A 602 22.11 -9.52 -27.45
CA GLN A 602 22.77 -10.09 -28.63
C GLN A 602 22.97 -9.05 -29.74
N ALA A 603 22.02 -8.13 -29.93
CA ALA A 603 22.03 -7.23 -31.07
C ALA A 603 21.27 -5.92 -30.83
N THR A 604 21.54 -4.93 -31.69
CA THR A 604 20.78 -3.67 -31.80
C THR A 604 20.29 -3.48 -33.24
N GLY A 605 19.21 -2.74 -33.41
CA GLY A 605 18.63 -2.41 -34.72
C GLY A 605 17.29 -3.10 -34.99
N SER A 606 16.71 -2.83 -36.17
CA SER A 606 15.34 -3.24 -36.51
C SER A 606 15.19 -4.72 -36.89
N THR A 607 16.28 -5.48 -36.98
CA THR A 607 16.25 -6.90 -37.36
C THR A 607 17.26 -7.72 -36.56
N PHE A 608 16.91 -8.96 -36.25
CA PHE A 608 17.79 -9.92 -35.57
C PHE A 608 17.60 -11.31 -36.17
N ALA A 609 18.69 -12.03 -36.43
CA ALA A 609 18.67 -13.40 -36.91
C ALA A 609 19.10 -14.34 -35.79
N PHE A 610 18.16 -15.12 -35.27
CA PHE A 610 18.40 -16.11 -34.24
C PHE A 610 18.66 -17.47 -34.88
N THR A 611 19.74 -18.15 -34.48
CA THR A 611 20.00 -19.53 -34.89
C THR A 611 19.70 -20.44 -33.71
N MET A 612 18.84 -21.44 -33.90
CA MET A 612 18.45 -22.37 -32.86
C MET A 612 19.66 -23.26 -32.45
N PRO A 613 20.18 -23.17 -31.21
CA PRO A 613 21.43 -23.84 -30.85
C PRO A 613 21.22 -25.28 -30.37
N ASP A 614 20.05 -25.61 -29.83
CA ASP A 614 19.71 -26.94 -29.33
C ASP A 614 18.18 -27.16 -29.39
N GLU A 615 17.70 -28.25 -28.77
CA GLU A 615 16.26 -28.60 -28.78
C GLU A 615 15.49 -28.02 -27.59
N GLU A 616 16.10 -27.14 -26.79
CA GLU A 616 15.47 -26.45 -25.66
C GLU A 616 14.79 -25.15 -26.11
N PRO A 617 13.72 -24.70 -25.44
CA PRO A 617 13.08 -23.43 -25.77
C PRO A 617 14.00 -22.25 -25.44
N HIS A 618 14.12 -21.29 -26.37
CA HIS A 618 14.90 -20.06 -26.18
C HIS A 618 14.03 -18.81 -26.21
N ARG A 619 14.27 -17.92 -25.25
CA ARG A 619 13.57 -16.64 -25.13
C ARG A 619 14.27 -15.59 -25.97
N VAL A 620 13.57 -15.00 -26.93
CA VAL A 620 14.05 -13.85 -27.71
C VAL A 620 13.22 -12.62 -27.33
N GLU A 621 13.83 -11.62 -26.71
CA GLU A 621 13.18 -10.38 -26.32
C GLU A 621 13.65 -9.22 -27.20
N VAL A 622 12.70 -8.37 -27.59
CA VAL A 622 12.97 -7.07 -28.19
C VAL A 622 12.47 -5.96 -27.30
N VAL A 623 13.33 -4.97 -27.09
CA VAL A 623 13.07 -3.78 -26.27
C VAL A 623 13.23 -2.55 -27.16
N ALA A 624 12.23 -1.67 -27.17
CA ALA A 624 12.29 -0.35 -27.78
C ALA A 624 12.29 0.70 -26.67
N ALA A 625 13.34 1.51 -26.62
CA ALA A 625 13.54 2.57 -25.62
C ALA A 625 13.70 3.92 -26.34
N ASP A 626 13.16 5.00 -25.78
CA ASP A 626 13.41 6.35 -26.26
C ASP A 626 14.60 6.99 -25.52
N THR A 627 14.72 8.32 -25.57
CA THR A 627 15.76 9.08 -24.89
C THR A 627 15.38 9.59 -23.50
N ASP A 628 14.13 9.46 -23.09
CA ASP A 628 13.62 9.89 -21.79
C ASP A 628 13.84 8.77 -20.75
N PRO A 629 14.71 8.97 -19.74
CA PRO A 629 15.00 7.96 -18.75
C PRO A 629 13.81 7.60 -17.83
N TYR A 630 12.74 8.39 -17.86
CA TYR A 630 11.52 8.15 -17.09
C TYR A 630 10.39 7.54 -17.92
N SER A 631 10.62 7.41 -19.21
CA SER A 631 9.68 6.84 -20.17
C SER A 631 9.85 5.31 -20.21
N PRO A 632 8.77 4.53 -20.03
CA PRO A 632 8.88 3.07 -20.00
C PRO A 632 9.15 2.47 -21.40
N ASP A 633 10.02 1.47 -21.45
CA ASP A 633 10.33 0.76 -22.70
C ASP A 633 9.13 -0.06 -23.23
N ALA A 634 8.97 -0.11 -24.55
CA ALA A 634 8.12 -1.11 -25.20
C ALA A 634 8.84 -2.46 -25.25
N ARG A 635 8.15 -3.56 -24.93
CA ARG A 635 8.74 -4.91 -24.91
C ARG A 635 7.89 -5.93 -25.66
N ALA A 636 8.52 -6.81 -26.43
CA ALA A 636 7.88 -7.99 -26.98
C ALA A 636 8.78 -9.21 -26.79
N VAL A 637 8.17 -10.34 -26.43
CA VAL A 637 8.89 -11.58 -26.11
C VAL A 637 8.40 -12.69 -27.02
N PHE A 638 9.36 -13.40 -27.63
CA PHE A 638 9.17 -14.61 -28.39
C PHE A 638 9.79 -15.79 -27.65
N VAL A 639 9.22 -16.98 -27.84
CA VAL A 639 9.87 -18.23 -27.44
C VAL A 639 10.03 -19.15 -28.65
N VAL A 640 11.27 -19.32 -29.10
CA VAL A 640 11.58 -20.21 -30.21
C VAL A 640 11.65 -21.63 -29.66
N ARG A 641 10.97 -22.57 -30.33
CA ARG A 641 10.80 -23.96 -29.87
C ARG A 641 11.33 -24.96 -30.88
N ALA A 642 11.77 -26.11 -30.40
CA ALA A 642 12.22 -27.18 -31.28
C ALA A 642 11.07 -27.73 -32.15
N ALA A 643 11.30 -27.77 -33.47
CA ALA A 643 10.33 -28.24 -34.46
C ALA A 643 9.92 -29.72 -34.29
N ARG A 644 10.70 -30.53 -33.54
CA ARG A 644 10.30 -31.90 -33.17
C ARG A 644 8.92 -31.98 -32.51
N TRP A 645 8.49 -30.90 -31.86
CA TRP A 645 7.19 -30.81 -31.19
C TRP A 645 6.06 -30.30 -32.10
N GLN A 646 6.37 -29.80 -33.29
CA GLN A 646 5.41 -29.23 -34.23
C GLN A 646 4.37 -30.26 -34.74
N ASN A 647 4.78 -31.52 -34.91
CA ASN A 647 3.92 -32.61 -35.40
C ASN A 647 3.13 -33.33 -34.29
N GLY A 648 3.33 -32.97 -33.01
CA GLY A 648 2.60 -33.57 -31.89
C GLY A 648 1.15 -33.09 -31.74
N SER A 649 0.77 -31.99 -32.40
CA SER A 649 -0.58 -31.40 -32.38
C SER A 649 -1.51 -31.99 -33.44
N ASN A 650 -0.98 -32.49 -34.56
CA ASN A 650 -1.75 -33.18 -35.58
C ASN A 650 -1.63 -34.69 -35.39
N GLY A 651 -2.51 -35.26 -34.57
CA GLY A 651 -2.52 -36.70 -34.31
C GLY A 651 -2.52 -37.55 -35.58
N SER A 652 -1.42 -38.27 -35.83
CA SER A 652 -1.45 -39.71 -36.10
C SER A 652 -0.03 -40.27 -36.07
N GLY A 653 0.21 -41.15 -35.10
CA GLY A 653 1.42 -41.93 -35.02
C GLY A 653 1.52 -42.99 -36.12
N ALA A 654 2.77 -43.42 -36.30
CA ALA A 654 3.25 -44.63 -36.96
C ALA A 654 3.39 -44.62 -38.50
N GLY A 655 4.65 -44.52 -38.94
CA GLY A 655 5.09 -45.00 -40.25
C GLY A 655 6.61 -44.82 -40.44
N GLY A 656 7.39 -45.89 -40.23
CA GLY A 656 8.84 -45.94 -40.48
C GLY A 656 9.23 -45.80 -41.97
N PRO A 657 10.54 -45.90 -42.29
CA PRO A 657 11.13 -45.19 -43.42
C PRO A 657 11.02 -45.93 -44.77
N GLY A 658 10.82 -45.14 -45.84
CA GLY A 658 11.41 -45.36 -47.17
C GLY A 658 10.58 -46.12 -48.24
N GLY A 659 10.29 -45.44 -49.36
CA GLY A 659 9.95 -46.08 -50.65
C GLY A 659 9.15 -45.18 -51.62
N PRO A 660 9.51 -45.04 -52.92
CA PRO A 660 9.20 -43.82 -53.70
C PRO A 660 8.02 -43.89 -54.68
N SER A 661 7.48 -42.69 -54.98
CA SER A 661 6.94 -42.17 -56.25
C SER A 661 5.97 -42.98 -57.13
N SER A 662 4.78 -42.42 -57.36
CA SER A 662 4.05 -42.28 -58.64
C SER A 662 2.70 -41.61 -58.31
N GLY A 663 2.16 -40.59 -58.96
CA GLY A 663 2.23 -40.16 -60.34
C GLY A 663 0.80 -40.04 -60.87
N SER A 664 0.42 -38.83 -61.31
CA SER A 664 -0.65 -38.49 -62.28
C SER A 664 -2.15 -38.60 -61.92
N GLY A 665 -2.92 -37.60 -62.37
CA GLY A 665 -4.25 -37.85 -62.94
C GLY A 665 -5.34 -36.84 -62.61
N ALA A 666 -5.68 -35.99 -63.59
CA ALA A 666 -6.75 -34.99 -63.58
C ALA A 666 -8.17 -35.57 -63.69
N GLY A 667 -9.20 -34.76 -63.43
CA GLY A 667 -10.57 -35.06 -63.87
C GLY A 667 -11.65 -34.12 -63.33
N ALA A 668 -12.12 -33.20 -64.19
CA ALA A 668 -13.25 -32.29 -63.97
C ALA A 668 -14.62 -33.00 -64.06
N GLY A 669 -15.68 -32.36 -63.55
CA GLY A 669 -17.07 -32.71 -63.89
C GLY A 669 -18.11 -31.92 -63.09
N ALA A 670 -18.88 -31.08 -63.79
CA ALA A 670 -19.92 -30.18 -63.29
C ALA A 670 -21.29 -30.86 -63.04
N GLY A 671 -22.20 -30.17 -62.36
CA GLY A 671 -23.63 -30.47 -62.32
C GLY A 671 -24.44 -29.46 -61.52
N GLU A 672 -25.15 -28.57 -62.23
CA GLU A 672 -26.11 -27.56 -61.76
C GLU A 672 -27.43 -28.17 -61.20
N GLY A 673 -28.17 -27.37 -60.42
CA GLY A 673 -29.56 -27.65 -60.03
C GLY A 673 -30.20 -26.53 -59.21
N ASP A 674 -30.74 -25.53 -59.90
CA ASP A 674 -31.58 -24.41 -59.42
C ASP A 674 -32.88 -24.83 -58.72
N GLY A 675 -33.47 -23.92 -57.92
CA GLY A 675 -34.93 -23.88 -57.78
C GLY A 675 -35.53 -23.34 -56.48
N SER A 676 -35.64 -22.01 -56.35
CA SER A 676 -36.38 -21.31 -55.29
C SER A 676 -37.92 -21.32 -55.49
N SER A 677 -38.70 -21.30 -54.41
CA SER A 677 -39.96 -20.52 -54.24
C SER A 677 -40.50 -20.75 -52.81
N SER A 678 -40.44 -19.78 -51.89
CA SER A 678 -41.33 -18.62 -51.68
C SER A 678 -42.76 -18.97 -51.23
N GLY A 679 -43.08 -18.66 -49.96
CA GLY A 679 -44.44 -18.66 -49.42
C GLY A 679 -44.48 -18.21 -47.95
N CYS A 680 -44.68 -16.91 -47.73
CA CYS A 680 -44.78 -16.24 -46.42
C CYS A 680 -46.02 -16.64 -45.61
N GLY A 681 -45.92 -16.62 -44.27
CA GLY A 681 -47.07 -16.66 -43.36
C GLY A 681 -46.73 -16.81 -41.87
N CYS A 682 -46.38 -15.69 -41.24
CA CYS A 682 -46.68 -15.23 -39.87
C CYS A 682 -46.32 -16.04 -38.59
N GLU A 683 -45.69 -15.28 -37.66
CA GLU A 683 -45.64 -15.35 -36.19
C GLU A 683 -44.60 -16.23 -35.44
N VAL A 684 -43.86 -15.51 -34.58
CA VAL A 684 -42.75 -15.78 -33.63
C VAL A 684 -43.29 -16.39 -32.30
N PRO A 685 -42.50 -16.80 -31.26
CA PRO A 685 -41.03 -16.74 -31.09
C PRO A 685 -40.33 -17.93 -30.38
N SER A 686 -39.00 -17.80 -30.29
CA SER A 686 -38.04 -18.40 -29.35
C SER A 686 -37.44 -19.76 -29.71
N GLY A 687 -36.11 -19.82 -29.71
CA GLY A 687 -35.34 -21.04 -29.88
C GLY A 687 -33.87 -20.74 -30.22
N ALA A 688 -33.01 -20.99 -29.24
CA ALA A 688 -31.57 -20.77 -29.25
C ALA A 688 -30.82 -21.37 -30.45
N GLY A 689 -29.75 -20.68 -30.86
CA GLY A 689 -28.71 -21.18 -31.74
C GLY A 689 -27.37 -20.60 -31.30
N SER A 690 -26.56 -21.46 -30.69
CA SER A 690 -25.20 -21.26 -30.25
C SER A 690 -24.23 -21.02 -31.43
N ALA A 691 -23.24 -20.14 -31.24
CA ALA A 691 -21.84 -20.26 -31.67
C ALA A 691 -21.13 -18.89 -31.67
N GLY A 692 -19.97 -18.80 -31.02
CA GLY A 692 -18.97 -17.75 -31.24
C GLY A 692 -18.59 -16.95 -30.00
N ALA A 693 -17.53 -17.40 -29.32
CA ALA A 693 -16.89 -16.77 -28.17
C ALA A 693 -16.39 -15.34 -28.43
N PRO A 694 -16.48 -14.43 -27.44
CA PRO A 694 -15.61 -13.27 -27.43
C PRO A 694 -15.07 -12.91 -26.03
N LEU A 695 -13.75 -12.72 -25.90
CA LEU A 695 -13.14 -11.46 -25.39
C LEU A 695 -11.61 -11.51 -25.27
N ALA A 696 -10.98 -11.77 -26.42
CA ALA A 696 -9.69 -11.22 -26.83
C ALA A 696 -9.77 -9.73 -27.27
N ALA A 697 -10.89 -9.03 -26.97
CA ALA A 697 -11.44 -8.11 -27.96
C ALA A 697 -10.91 -6.67 -27.94
N LEU A 698 -9.95 -6.29 -27.09
CA LEU A 698 -9.45 -4.90 -27.13
C LEU A 698 -8.22 -4.66 -28.00
N ALA A 699 -7.35 -5.67 -28.21
CA ALA A 699 -6.22 -5.56 -29.13
C ALA A 699 -6.58 -5.93 -30.59
N LEU A 700 -7.68 -6.67 -30.79
CA LEU A 700 -8.02 -7.26 -32.09
C LEU A 700 -8.75 -6.30 -33.05
N VAL A 701 -9.48 -5.30 -32.54
CA VAL A 701 -10.35 -4.44 -33.39
C VAL A 701 -9.58 -3.34 -34.12
N THR A 702 -8.48 -2.82 -33.56
CA THR A 702 -7.66 -1.80 -34.23
C THR A 702 -6.76 -2.40 -35.33
N LEU A 703 -6.21 -3.60 -35.15
CA LEU A 703 -5.34 -4.25 -36.13
C LEU A 703 -6.11 -4.88 -37.31
N LEU A 704 -7.31 -5.43 -37.10
CA LEU A 704 -8.12 -6.00 -38.19
C LEU A 704 -8.89 -4.95 -39.01
N ALA A 705 -9.15 -3.76 -38.46
CA ALA A 705 -9.67 -2.63 -39.24
C ALA A 705 -8.64 -2.08 -40.25
N ALA A 706 -7.33 -2.17 -39.95
CA ALA A 706 -6.25 -1.75 -40.83
C ALA A 706 -6.02 -2.72 -42.02
N ARG A 707 -6.34 -4.01 -41.88
CA ARG A 707 -6.09 -5.01 -42.93
C ARG A 707 -7.23 -5.19 -43.93
N ARG A 708 -8.47 -4.80 -43.61
CA ARG A 708 -9.60 -4.82 -44.57
C ARG A 708 -9.59 -3.68 -45.60
N ARG A 709 -8.69 -2.69 -45.50
CA ARG A 709 -8.53 -1.62 -46.51
C ARG A 709 -7.38 -1.81 -47.51
N ARG A 710 -6.63 -2.94 -47.46
CA ARG A 710 -5.49 -3.20 -48.38
C ARG A 710 -5.65 -4.42 -49.30
N LEU A 711 -6.86 -4.99 -49.42
CA LEU A 711 -7.19 -6.00 -50.42
C LEU A 711 -8.46 -5.65 -51.23
N GLY A 712 -8.65 -4.35 -51.44
CA GLY A 712 -9.47 -3.80 -52.52
C GLY A 712 -8.56 -3.06 -53.49
#